data_AF-A0A9D1N3V5-F1
#
_entry.id   AF-A0A9D1N3V5-F1
#
_cell.length_a   1.000
_cell.length_b   1.000
_cell.length_c   1.000
_cell.angle_alpha   90.00
_cell.angle_beta   90.00
_cell.angle_gamma   90.00
#
_symmetry.space_group_name_H-M   'P 1'
#
loop_
_entity.id
_entity.type
_entity.pdbx_description
1 polymer ?
#
loop_
_entity_poly.entity_id
_entity_poly.type
_entity_poly.pdbx_seq_one_letter_code
_entity_poly.pdbx_strand_id
1 'polypeptide(L)'
;MAAGQPCAWERAMAFEINGTTLIRYLPDGTASVAVPEGVTAVAAEAFAGCGGVEQVRLPRGVVTIGEAAFADCPDLVSVELPQEARVIGKRAFHGCAALRAVSMPEGLKEIGDEAFGGCASIRGASLPTGLTRLGDSVCQGCTGLLAAQIPPGVEQLGDYFFWGCTALQLVRLPQTLRRIGVYAFYECRSLRALHIPAAVREIGYSAFSYCASLREAALPEGLLHVNDYLFWNCAQLRAVSLPESLVSIGTRAFDGCAALTELRMHEGLEQIGDHAFDGCASLAAAPLPASVSAIGAYAFAGCRALREMRLPAGLAELRAGVFADCAALGRVRLPGALRRVGERAFAGCRSLTEAALPEGATEVGRAAFAGCASLAQVALPEGTPAVSESEFEGCARLSRVTLPPSVSAIGARAFAGCVSLCEAPLTEHVLRLEDGAFAGCAGLRAVRVPEGVAALPDALFESCANLETVALPASVTAVGARAFALCQSLAHIALPEAVALLGEEAFAGSGLTAPALPERVRALGDGLFAGCAALVEVALPKGLRAVGARAFFRCRALRALTLPDGVEEVGAGAFYGCDALERLSLPDGIRRMERSPFCLAGHDLFWKVPLRSVTIRYAAADDGLPLVEVPIPPCGDMHQMFAMGYYELFAASPQGPFDFDGYDALFIHRESDETRCVIALSRLAAPKHLGAESRARYQSFLRRTAPEALRTVGRLRRPAWMPLLSEAGAIRADNCGELLEIAARLGSAEITAFLLEYQSRRIGFDGEDRWSL
;
A
#
# COMPACT_ATOMS: atom_id res chain seq x y z
N MET A 1 50.29 0.38 -51.80
CA MET A 1 49.32 -0.63 -52.29
C MET A 1 47.95 0.02 -52.27
N ALA A 2 47.48 0.46 -53.42
CA ALA A 2 46.20 1.13 -53.59
C ALA A 2 45.08 0.06 -53.58
N ALA A 3 44.15 0.15 -52.64
CA ALA A 3 42.91 -0.60 -52.70
C ALA A 3 42.06 -0.01 -53.84
N GLY A 4 41.83 -0.81 -54.88
CA GLY A 4 41.13 -0.41 -56.08
C GLY A 4 39.69 -0.01 -55.82
N GLN A 5 39.24 1.03 -56.50
CA GLN A 5 37.80 1.23 -56.74
C GLN A 5 37.28 0.02 -57.53
N PRO A 6 36.12 -0.57 -57.15
CA PRO A 6 35.56 -1.69 -57.89
C PRO A 6 35.21 -1.27 -59.32
N CYS A 7 35.44 -2.17 -60.28
CA CYS A 7 35.14 -1.95 -61.69
C CYS A 7 33.63 -1.84 -61.93
N ALA A 8 33.19 -1.15 -63.00
CA ALA A 8 31.78 -0.89 -63.30
C ALA A 8 30.88 -2.15 -63.42
N TRP A 9 31.45 -3.34 -63.64
CA TRP A 9 30.71 -4.61 -63.66
C TRP A 9 30.53 -5.25 -62.28
N GLU A 10 31.40 -4.96 -61.30
CA GLU A 10 31.24 -5.42 -59.90
C GLU A 10 30.11 -4.63 -59.21
N ARG A 11 29.96 -3.34 -59.53
CA ARG A 11 28.82 -2.51 -59.09
C ARG A 11 27.48 -2.97 -59.69
N ALA A 12 27.50 -3.71 -60.80
CA ALA A 12 26.29 -4.24 -61.44
C ALA A 12 25.73 -5.49 -60.72
N MET A 13 26.49 -6.13 -59.82
CA MET A 13 26.00 -7.26 -59.01
C MET A 13 25.26 -6.83 -57.74
N ALA A 14 25.34 -5.57 -57.36
CA ALA A 14 24.67 -5.05 -56.16
C ALA A 14 23.16 -4.82 -56.36
N PHE A 15 22.66 -4.81 -57.60
CA PHE A 15 21.26 -4.52 -57.91
C PHE A 15 20.62 -5.65 -58.72
N GLU A 16 19.54 -6.22 -58.20
CA GLU A 16 18.69 -7.16 -58.93
C GLU A 16 17.53 -6.38 -59.57
N ILE A 17 17.55 -6.26 -60.91
CA ILE A 17 16.56 -5.48 -61.67
C ILE A 17 15.81 -6.42 -62.62
N ASN A 18 14.48 -6.36 -62.63
CA ASN A 18 13.62 -7.06 -63.58
C ASN A 18 12.87 -6.05 -64.46
N GLY A 19 13.22 -5.98 -65.75
CA GLY A 19 12.72 -4.95 -66.65
C GLY A 19 13.18 -3.56 -66.20
N THR A 20 12.24 -2.74 -65.74
CA THR A 20 12.52 -1.39 -65.17
C THR A 20 12.29 -1.33 -63.66
N THR A 21 12.11 -2.47 -62.98
CA THR A 21 11.83 -2.51 -61.54
C THR A 21 13.05 -3.02 -60.78
N LEU A 22 13.51 -2.24 -59.79
CA LEU A 22 14.53 -2.69 -58.84
C LEU A 22 13.88 -3.65 -57.84
N ILE A 23 14.25 -4.93 -57.89
CA ILE A 23 13.70 -5.99 -57.03
C ILE A 23 14.42 -6.03 -55.69
N ARG A 24 15.75 -5.93 -55.69
CA ARG A 24 16.57 -6.04 -54.47
C ARG A 24 17.92 -5.36 -54.62
N TYR A 25 18.39 -4.74 -53.56
CA TYR A 25 19.76 -4.29 -53.39
C TYR A 25 20.51 -5.25 -52.46
N LEU A 26 21.72 -5.61 -52.85
CA LEU A 26 22.64 -6.43 -52.08
C LEU A 26 23.75 -5.51 -51.55
N PRO A 27 23.81 -5.25 -50.22
CA PRO A 27 24.79 -4.35 -49.63
C PRO A 27 26.22 -4.70 -50.02
N ASP A 28 26.91 -3.75 -50.65
CA ASP A 28 28.30 -3.86 -51.11
C ASP A 28 29.29 -3.11 -50.20
N GLY A 29 28.81 -2.65 -49.02
CA GLY A 29 29.58 -1.88 -48.05
C GLY A 29 29.66 -0.38 -48.37
N THR A 30 28.93 0.12 -49.38
CA THR A 30 28.90 1.54 -49.71
C THR A 30 27.87 2.31 -48.88
N ALA A 31 28.30 3.46 -48.33
CA ALA A 31 27.41 4.34 -47.57
C ALA A 31 26.48 5.19 -48.46
N SER A 32 26.85 5.43 -49.72
CA SER A 32 26.07 6.24 -50.67
C SER A 32 25.75 5.42 -51.91
N VAL A 33 24.49 5.01 -52.04
CA VAL A 33 24.00 4.15 -53.11
C VAL A 33 23.27 4.98 -54.17
N ALA A 34 23.66 4.84 -55.43
CA ALA A 34 22.99 5.44 -56.57
C ALA A 34 22.32 4.35 -57.41
N VAL A 35 20.98 4.37 -57.48
CA VAL A 35 20.22 3.38 -58.25
C VAL A 35 20.40 3.63 -59.75
N PRO A 36 20.62 2.59 -60.59
CA PRO A 36 20.87 2.76 -62.02
C PRO A 36 19.75 3.49 -62.78
N GLU A 37 20.13 4.32 -63.74
CA GLU A 37 19.19 4.98 -64.66
C GLU A 37 18.33 3.96 -65.44
N GLY A 38 17.08 4.33 -65.75
CA GLY A 38 16.11 3.44 -66.41
C GLY A 38 15.21 2.66 -65.46
N VAL A 39 15.49 2.66 -64.15
CA VAL A 39 14.56 2.13 -63.14
C VAL A 39 13.35 3.07 -63.00
N THR A 40 12.15 2.52 -63.09
CA THR A 40 10.87 3.24 -62.96
C THR A 40 10.07 2.85 -61.72
N ALA A 41 10.45 1.79 -61.01
CA ALA A 41 9.82 1.38 -59.77
C ALA A 41 10.82 0.70 -58.83
N VAL A 42 10.68 0.94 -57.53
CA VAL A 42 11.35 0.18 -56.47
C VAL A 42 10.36 -0.84 -55.92
N ALA A 43 10.68 -2.13 -55.98
CA ALA A 43 9.82 -3.21 -55.52
C ALA A 43 9.65 -3.18 -54.00
N ALA A 44 8.75 -4.04 -53.51
CA ALA A 44 8.62 -4.26 -52.09
C ALA A 44 9.93 -4.79 -51.49
N GLU A 45 10.28 -4.32 -50.29
CA GLU A 45 11.46 -4.76 -49.51
C GLU A 45 12.83 -4.62 -50.22
N ALA A 46 12.93 -3.84 -51.30
CA ALA A 46 14.13 -3.81 -52.14
C ALA A 46 15.42 -3.43 -51.39
N PHE A 47 15.33 -2.56 -50.39
CA PHE A 47 16.41 -2.16 -49.48
C PHE A 47 16.12 -2.54 -48.03
N ALA A 48 15.10 -3.34 -47.72
CA ALA A 48 14.71 -3.59 -46.35
C ALA A 48 15.87 -4.18 -45.51
N GLY A 49 16.06 -3.66 -44.30
CA GLY A 49 17.11 -4.12 -43.37
C GLY A 49 18.54 -3.73 -43.76
N CYS A 50 18.74 -2.87 -44.76
CA CYS A 50 20.09 -2.50 -45.21
C CYS A 50 20.81 -1.62 -44.17
N GLY A 51 21.72 -2.24 -43.42
CA GLY A 51 22.68 -1.53 -42.55
C GLY A 51 23.85 -0.94 -43.33
N GLY A 52 24.42 0.16 -42.83
CA GLY A 52 25.57 0.86 -43.40
C GLY A 52 25.29 1.76 -44.60
N VAL A 53 24.07 1.75 -45.15
CA VAL A 53 23.65 2.64 -46.23
C VAL A 53 23.12 3.95 -45.64
N GLU A 54 23.85 5.04 -45.81
CA GLU A 54 23.51 6.36 -45.30
C GLU A 54 22.71 7.22 -46.30
N GLN A 55 22.93 7.06 -47.60
CA GLN A 55 22.27 7.86 -48.64
C GLN A 55 21.82 7.00 -49.81
N VAL A 56 20.60 7.22 -50.31
CA VAL A 56 20.10 6.61 -51.55
C VAL A 56 19.63 7.69 -52.52
N ARG A 57 20.13 7.63 -53.76
CA ARG A 57 19.67 8.47 -54.87
C ARG A 57 18.88 7.62 -55.87
N LEU A 58 17.62 7.98 -56.08
CA LEU A 58 16.72 7.35 -57.04
C LEU A 58 16.76 8.10 -58.39
N PRO A 59 16.75 7.41 -59.53
CA PRO A 59 16.75 8.06 -60.84
C PRO A 59 15.40 8.75 -61.10
N ARG A 60 15.39 9.74 -62.00
CA ARG A 60 14.20 10.56 -62.31
C ARG A 60 13.00 9.74 -62.81
N GLY A 61 13.25 8.57 -63.40
CA GLY A 61 12.19 7.71 -63.93
C GLY A 61 11.33 7.03 -62.86
N VAL A 62 11.71 7.03 -61.58
CA VAL A 62 10.98 6.27 -60.54
C VAL A 62 9.64 6.93 -60.23
N VAL A 63 8.56 6.19 -60.48
CA VAL A 63 7.18 6.61 -60.23
C VAL A 63 6.64 6.04 -58.93
N THR A 64 7.09 4.83 -58.56
CA THR A 64 6.53 4.06 -57.43
C THR A 64 7.64 3.57 -56.52
N ILE A 65 7.48 3.81 -55.21
CA ILE A 65 8.25 3.16 -54.15
C ILE A 65 7.34 2.11 -53.50
N GLY A 66 7.75 0.85 -53.54
CA GLY A 66 6.98 -0.29 -53.07
C GLY A 66 6.80 -0.36 -51.55
N GLU A 67 6.01 -1.34 -51.12
CA GLU A 67 5.80 -1.64 -49.71
C GLU A 67 7.11 -2.02 -49.02
N ALA A 68 7.39 -1.45 -47.85
CA ALA A 68 8.59 -1.72 -47.08
C ALA A 68 9.92 -1.53 -47.85
N ALA A 69 9.91 -0.77 -48.95
CA ALA A 69 11.04 -0.67 -49.87
C ALA A 69 12.38 -0.31 -49.19
N PHE A 70 12.35 0.50 -48.13
CA PHE A 70 13.49 0.88 -47.30
C PHE A 70 13.23 0.61 -45.82
N ALA A 71 12.34 -0.33 -45.47
CA ALA A 71 12.01 -0.57 -44.07
C ALA A 71 13.24 -1.03 -43.27
N ASP A 72 13.34 -0.61 -42.02
CA ASP A 72 14.38 -0.99 -41.06
C ASP A 72 15.81 -0.76 -41.57
N CYS A 73 16.05 0.34 -42.29
CA CYS A 73 17.39 0.82 -42.64
C CYS A 73 17.89 1.80 -41.56
N PRO A 74 18.60 1.34 -40.50
CA PRO A 74 18.87 2.14 -39.32
C PRO A 74 19.81 3.32 -39.59
N ASP A 75 20.71 3.19 -40.57
CA ASP A 75 21.75 4.17 -40.88
C ASP A 75 21.33 5.15 -41.99
N LEU A 76 20.16 4.96 -42.61
CA LEU A 76 19.69 5.75 -43.74
C LEU A 76 19.36 7.18 -43.31
N VAL A 77 20.20 8.14 -43.70
CA VAL A 77 20.12 9.54 -43.30
C VAL A 77 19.28 10.38 -44.28
N SER A 78 19.36 10.08 -45.58
CA SER A 78 18.64 10.84 -46.61
C SER A 78 18.30 10.00 -47.84
N VAL A 79 17.11 10.23 -48.39
CA VAL A 79 16.67 9.71 -49.68
C VAL A 79 16.16 10.86 -50.54
N GLU A 80 16.74 11.03 -51.72
CA GLU A 80 16.28 12.01 -52.70
C GLU A 80 15.15 11.39 -53.54
N LEU A 81 13.91 11.75 -53.22
CA LEU A 81 12.74 11.31 -54.00
C LEU A 81 12.68 12.05 -55.35
N PRO A 82 12.45 11.35 -56.47
CA PRO A 82 12.33 11.98 -57.79
C PRO A 82 11.00 12.70 -57.95
N GLN A 83 10.97 13.75 -58.80
CA GLN A 83 9.78 14.61 -59.00
C GLN A 83 8.62 13.87 -59.67
N GLU A 84 8.93 12.81 -60.40
CA GLU A 84 8.01 11.91 -61.08
C GLU A 84 7.36 10.90 -60.13
N ALA A 85 7.84 10.75 -58.90
CA ALA A 85 7.24 9.84 -57.94
C ALA A 85 5.79 10.25 -57.63
N ARG A 86 4.89 9.26 -57.63
CA ARG A 86 3.44 9.41 -57.42
C ARG A 86 2.95 8.63 -56.22
N VAL A 87 3.63 7.54 -55.86
CA VAL A 87 3.21 6.61 -54.81
C VAL A 87 4.38 6.25 -53.89
N ILE A 88 4.17 6.40 -52.59
CA ILE A 88 4.98 5.81 -51.53
C ILE A 88 4.17 4.70 -50.88
N GLY A 89 4.65 3.46 -50.97
CA GLY A 89 3.95 2.27 -50.45
C GLY A 89 3.87 2.23 -48.92
N LYS A 90 3.10 1.26 -48.41
CA LYS A 90 2.98 1.00 -46.99
C LYS A 90 4.35 0.69 -46.39
N ARG A 91 4.65 1.20 -45.19
CA ARG A 91 5.91 0.97 -44.47
C ARG A 91 7.19 1.30 -45.26
N ALA A 92 7.10 2.08 -46.35
CA ALA A 92 8.20 2.27 -47.29
C ALA A 92 9.51 2.73 -46.64
N PHE A 93 9.47 3.55 -45.59
CA PHE A 93 10.60 3.99 -44.78
C PHE A 93 10.39 3.69 -43.29
N HIS A 94 9.58 2.68 -42.95
CA HIS A 94 9.33 2.31 -41.56
C HIS A 94 10.64 1.97 -40.85
N GLY A 95 10.85 2.38 -39.60
CA GLY A 95 12.03 2.02 -38.80
C GLY A 95 13.33 2.71 -39.21
N CYS A 96 13.33 3.61 -40.20
CA CYS A 96 14.51 4.38 -40.61
C CYS A 96 14.87 5.47 -39.59
N ALA A 97 15.40 5.07 -38.44
CA ALA A 97 15.60 5.94 -37.28
C ALA A 97 16.55 7.13 -37.53
N ALA A 98 17.54 6.98 -38.43
CA ALA A 98 18.48 8.05 -38.80
C ALA A 98 17.96 9.03 -39.86
N LEU A 99 16.80 8.78 -40.48
CA LEU A 99 16.30 9.55 -41.61
C LEU A 99 15.95 10.98 -41.15
N ARG A 100 16.67 11.98 -41.66
CA ARG A 100 16.55 13.38 -41.18
C ARG A 100 15.55 14.21 -41.98
N ALA A 101 15.51 13.97 -43.28
CA ALA A 101 14.66 14.71 -44.20
C ALA A 101 14.34 13.84 -45.42
N VAL A 102 13.11 13.97 -45.90
CA VAL A 102 12.64 13.40 -47.15
C VAL A 102 12.04 14.55 -47.94
N SER A 103 12.67 14.91 -49.05
CA SER A 103 12.12 15.93 -49.96
C SER A 103 10.93 15.32 -50.67
N MET A 104 9.73 15.84 -50.40
CA MET A 104 8.51 15.31 -51.02
C MET A 104 8.30 15.91 -52.41
N PRO A 105 8.02 15.10 -53.45
CA PRO A 105 7.76 15.61 -54.79
C PRO A 105 6.37 16.22 -54.92
N GLU A 106 6.22 17.31 -55.69
CA GLU A 106 4.94 18.04 -55.81
C GLU A 106 3.82 17.20 -56.42
N GLY A 107 4.17 16.25 -57.30
CA GLY A 107 3.22 15.36 -57.97
C GLY A 107 2.74 14.16 -57.16
N LEU A 108 3.21 13.98 -55.91
CA LEU A 108 2.86 12.83 -55.07
C LEU A 108 1.33 12.75 -54.82
N LYS A 109 0.75 11.57 -55.04
CA LYS A 109 -0.71 11.34 -54.93
C LYS A 109 -1.10 10.51 -53.72
N GLU A 110 -0.25 9.56 -53.34
CA GLU A 110 -0.54 8.58 -52.30
C GLU A 110 0.67 8.30 -51.41
N ILE A 111 0.42 8.27 -50.10
CA ILE A 111 1.34 7.77 -49.07
C ILE A 111 0.61 6.66 -48.32
N GLY A 112 1.16 5.44 -48.34
CA GLY A 112 0.59 4.28 -47.67
C GLY A 112 0.79 4.29 -46.16
N ASP A 113 0.11 3.35 -45.49
CA ASP A 113 0.12 3.20 -44.03
C ASP A 113 1.55 3.04 -43.50
N GLU A 114 1.85 3.68 -42.36
CA GLU A 114 3.15 3.60 -41.67
C GLU A 114 4.38 3.97 -42.53
N ALA A 115 4.19 4.70 -43.65
CA ALA A 115 5.26 4.96 -44.61
C ALA A 115 6.52 5.60 -43.98
N PHE A 116 6.38 6.41 -42.93
CA PHE A 116 7.49 6.99 -42.16
C PHE A 116 7.42 6.61 -40.67
N GLY A 117 6.72 5.51 -40.33
CA GLY A 117 6.62 5.02 -38.96
C GLY A 117 8.01 4.79 -38.33
N GLY A 118 8.25 5.24 -37.11
CA GLY A 118 9.54 5.06 -36.41
C GLY A 118 10.70 5.89 -36.94
N CYS A 119 10.49 6.82 -37.87
CA CYS A 119 11.53 7.73 -38.37
C CYS A 119 11.90 8.81 -37.33
N ALA A 120 12.62 8.42 -36.28
CA ALA A 120 12.88 9.24 -35.10
C ALA A 120 13.64 10.55 -35.37
N SER A 121 14.46 10.62 -36.43
CA SER A 121 15.30 11.79 -36.73
C SER A 121 14.65 12.85 -37.62
N ILE A 122 13.44 12.62 -38.16
CA ILE A 122 12.75 13.59 -39.02
C ILE A 122 12.37 14.80 -38.18
N ARG A 123 12.88 15.99 -38.53
CA ARG A 123 12.59 17.24 -37.78
C ARG A 123 11.40 18.02 -38.31
N GLY A 124 11.08 17.87 -39.58
CA GLY A 124 9.98 18.56 -40.23
C GLY A 124 9.44 17.73 -41.37
N ALA A 125 8.11 17.70 -41.51
CA ALA A 125 7.42 17.06 -42.61
C ALA A 125 6.48 18.08 -43.26
N SER A 126 6.89 18.61 -44.42
CA SER A 126 5.98 19.32 -45.32
C SER A 126 5.41 18.32 -46.32
N LEU A 127 4.13 17.99 -46.16
CA LEU A 127 3.44 17.11 -47.08
C LEU A 127 3.03 17.90 -48.36
N PRO A 128 3.15 17.32 -49.57
CA PRO A 128 2.87 18.01 -50.82
C PRO A 128 1.37 18.31 -51.01
N THR A 129 1.05 19.40 -51.71
CA THR A 129 -0.32 19.93 -51.84
C THR A 129 -1.27 19.06 -52.66
N GLY A 130 -0.73 18.22 -53.56
CA GLY A 130 -1.48 17.37 -54.48
C GLY A 130 -1.92 16.00 -53.94
N LEU A 131 -1.69 15.70 -52.66
CA LEU A 131 -2.04 14.44 -52.01
C LEU A 131 -3.55 14.22 -51.94
N THR A 132 -3.99 13.05 -52.41
CA THR A 132 -5.40 12.62 -52.38
C THR A 132 -5.66 11.48 -51.40
N ARG A 133 -4.61 10.74 -51.02
CA ARG A 133 -4.71 9.60 -50.08
C ARG A 133 -3.55 9.64 -49.09
N LEU A 134 -3.88 9.60 -47.81
CA LEU A 134 -2.95 9.47 -46.68
C LEU A 134 -3.37 8.24 -45.88
N GLY A 135 -2.45 7.28 -45.76
CA GLY A 135 -2.66 6.10 -44.93
C GLY A 135 -2.70 6.40 -43.44
N ASP A 136 -2.93 5.35 -42.66
CA ASP A 136 -2.87 5.39 -41.21
C ASP A 136 -1.42 5.37 -40.72
N SER A 137 -1.15 5.85 -39.49
CA SER A 137 0.15 5.75 -38.83
C SER A 137 1.35 6.36 -39.60
N VAL A 138 1.12 7.21 -40.62
CA VAL A 138 2.17 7.66 -41.55
C VAL A 138 3.40 8.23 -40.84
N CYS A 139 3.19 9.03 -39.78
CA CYS A 139 4.26 9.64 -38.98
C CYS A 139 4.30 9.09 -37.54
N GLN A 140 3.77 7.89 -37.30
CA GLN A 140 3.81 7.26 -35.97
C GLN A 140 5.26 7.15 -35.48
N GLY A 141 5.54 7.48 -34.23
CA GLY A 141 6.86 7.32 -33.62
C GLY A 141 7.95 8.26 -34.17
N CYS A 142 7.59 9.27 -34.97
CA CYS A 142 8.52 10.31 -35.42
C CYS A 142 8.86 11.27 -34.27
N THR A 143 9.61 10.79 -33.29
CA THR A 143 9.87 11.47 -32.02
C THR A 143 10.65 12.78 -32.16
N GLY A 144 11.39 12.98 -33.24
CA GLY A 144 12.10 14.23 -33.56
C GLY A 144 11.28 15.28 -34.31
N LEU A 145 10.04 14.98 -34.72
CA LEU A 145 9.22 15.85 -35.56
C LEU A 145 8.77 17.08 -34.75
N LEU A 146 9.20 18.28 -35.15
CA LEU A 146 8.90 19.52 -34.43
C LEU A 146 7.61 20.19 -34.91
N ALA A 147 7.33 20.11 -36.21
CA ALA A 147 6.15 20.71 -36.83
C ALA A 147 5.67 19.91 -38.04
N ALA A 148 4.36 19.91 -38.25
CA ALA A 148 3.72 19.29 -39.41
C ALA A 148 2.69 20.22 -40.06
N GLN A 149 2.65 20.21 -41.40
CA GLN A 149 1.63 20.89 -42.17
C GLN A 149 0.87 19.88 -43.02
N ILE A 150 -0.42 19.72 -42.73
CA ILE A 150 -1.29 18.84 -43.49
C ILE A 150 -1.82 19.59 -44.74
N PRO A 151 -1.80 18.98 -45.93
CA PRO A 151 -2.19 19.64 -47.19
C PRO A 151 -3.68 20.02 -47.24
N PRO A 152 -4.05 21.08 -48.00
CA PRO A 152 -5.44 21.54 -48.12
C PRO A 152 -6.39 20.55 -48.81
N GLY A 153 -5.89 19.55 -49.53
CA GLY A 153 -6.73 18.51 -50.17
C GLY A 153 -7.17 17.38 -49.24
N VAL A 154 -6.71 17.36 -47.99
CA VAL A 154 -6.93 16.23 -47.07
C VAL A 154 -8.21 16.42 -46.27
N GLU A 155 -9.18 15.53 -46.50
CA GLU A 155 -10.47 15.53 -45.77
C GLU A 155 -10.46 14.66 -44.52
N GLN A 156 -9.54 13.69 -44.43
CA GLN A 156 -9.47 12.75 -43.30
C GLN A 156 -8.02 12.56 -42.87
N LEU A 157 -7.77 12.70 -41.56
CA LEU A 157 -6.50 12.31 -40.95
C LEU A 157 -6.66 10.89 -40.40
N GLY A 158 -5.81 9.97 -40.87
CA GLY A 158 -5.86 8.55 -40.51
C GLY A 158 -5.65 8.27 -39.02
N ASP A 159 -5.91 7.04 -38.63
CA ASP A 159 -5.69 6.55 -37.27
C ASP A 159 -4.18 6.55 -36.95
N TYR A 160 -3.81 6.80 -35.69
CA TYR A 160 -2.43 6.82 -35.19
C TYR A 160 -1.45 7.75 -35.93
N PHE A 161 -1.94 8.68 -36.76
CA PHE A 161 -1.11 9.42 -37.73
C PHE A 161 0.16 10.07 -37.15
N PHE A 162 0.05 10.73 -35.98
CA PHE A 162 1.15 11.31 -35.21
C PHE A 162 1.33 10.63 -33.84
N TRP A 163 0.89 9.38 -33.68
CA TRP A 163 1.03 8.68 -32.41
C TRP A 163 2.50 8.62 -31.98
N GLY A 164 2.83 9.12 -30.80
CA GLY A 164 4.19 9.08 -30.25
C GLY A 164 5.15 10.15 -30.79
N CYS A 165 4.66 11.15 -31.53
CA CYS A 165 5.45 12.31 -31.95
C CYS A 165 5.74 13.26 -30.77
N THR A 166 6.59 12.83 -29.85
CA THR A 166 6.78 13.48 -28.54
C THR A 166 7.34 14.90 -28.61
N ALA A 167 8.11 15.25 -29.65
CA ALA A 167 8.65 16.60 -29.86
C ALA A 167 7.74 17.52 -30.68
N LEU A 168 6.57 17.06 -31.15
CA LEU A 168 5.69 17.84 -32.03
C LEU A 168 5.09 19.02 -31.28
N GLN A 169 5.41 20.24 -31.73
CA GLN A 169 4.98 21.49 -31.10
C GLN A 169 3.85 22.20 -31.82
N LEU A 170 3.81 22.09 -33.16
CA LEU A 170 2.87 22.81 -34.02
C LEU A 170 2.34 21.90 -35.13
N VAL A 171 1.01 21.88 -35.29
CA VAL A 171 0.35 21.20 -36.41
C VAL A 171 -0.62 22.17 -37.07
N ARG A 172 -0.51 22.29 -38.40
CA ARG A 172 -1.48 23.05 -39.21
C ARG A 172 -2.41 22.08 -39.92
N LEU A 173 -3.67 22.07 -39.50
CA LEU A 173 -4.75 21.28 -40.10
C LEU A 173 -5.47 22.09 -41.20
N PRO A 174 -5.92 21.45 -42.30
CA PRO A 174 -6.58 22.13 -43.40
C PRO A 174 -8.07 22.37 -43.09
N GLN A 175 -8.65 23.43 -43.67
CA GLN A 175 -10.08 23.77 -43.47
C GLN A 175 -11.05 22.76 -44.12
N THR A 176 -10.54 21.90 -45.00
CA THR A 176 -11.28 20.80 -45.63
C THR A 176 -11.41 19.58 -44.73
N LEU A 177 -10.66 19.49 -43.62
CA LEU A 177 -10.68 18.34 -42.73
C LEU A 177 -12.07 18.11 -42.15
N ARG A 178 -12.57 16.88 -42.28
CA ARG A 178 -13.86 16.39 -41.79
C ARG A 178 -13.71 15.41 -40.63
N ARG A 179 -12.61 14.64 -40.60
CA ARG A 179 -12.37 13.59 -39.61
C ARG A 179 -10.93 13.59 -39.10
N ILE A 180 -10.78 13.41 -37.79
CA ILE A 180 -9.52 13.10 -37.10
C ILE A 180 -9.61 11.67 -36.59
N GLY A 181 -8.66 10.81 -36.96
CA GLY A 181 -8.62 9.40 -36.61
C GLY A 181 -8.42 9.10 -35.12
N VAL A 182 -8.61 7.83 -34.77
CA VAL A 182 -8.35 7.27 -33.43
C VAL A 182 -6.86 7.39 -33.13
N TYR A 183 -6.50 7.82 -31.92
CA TYR A 183 -5.10 8.01 -31.49
C TYR A 183 -4.25 8.95 -32.37
N ALA A 184 -4.86 9.77 -33.24
CA ALA A 184 -4.14 10.54 -34.25
C ALA A 184 -3.01 11.43 -33.70
N PHE A 185 -3.13 11.93 -32.47
CA PHE A 185 -2.10 12.73 -31.77
C PHE A 185 -1.76 12.15 -30.38
N TYR A 186 -2.02 10.87 -30.14
CA TYR A 186 -1.72 10.25 -28.85
C TYR A 186 -0.23 10.41 -28.51
N GLU A 187 0.08 10.76 -27.26
CA GLU A 187 1.45 11.00 -26.78
C GLU A 187 2.24 12.11 -27.52
N CYS A 188 1.56 13.06 -28.18
CA CYS A 188 2.17 14.31 -28.65
C CYS A 188 2.49 15.27 -27.47
N ARG A 189 3.40 14.85 -26.59
CA ARG A 189 3.67 15.47 -25.27
C ARG A 189 4.07 16.95 -25.34
N SER A 190 4.65 17.41 -26.46
CA SER A 190 5.09 18.80 -26.66
C SER A 190 4.09 19.70 -27.37
N LEU A 191 2.93 19.17 -27.80
CA LEU A 191 1.95 19.91 -28.58
C LEU A 191 1.29 20.98 -27.69
N ARG A 192 1.50 22.26 -28.00
CA ARG A 192 1.07 23.36 -27.11
C ARG A 192 -0.32 23.88 -27.41
N ALA A 193 -0.66 23.92 -28.70
CA ALA A 193 -1.94 24.41 -29.19
C ALA A 193 -2.31 23.61 -30.45
N LEU A 194 -3.59 23.33 -30.59
CA LEU A 194 -4.14 22.71 -31.78
C LEU A 194 -5.42 23.44 -32.18
N HIS A 195 -5.43 23.97 -33.40
CA HIS A 195 -6.63 24.55 -33.98
C HIS A 195 -7.36 23.48 -34.77
N ILE A 196 -8.51 23.01 -34.24
CA ILE A 196 -9.37 22.05 -34.92
C ILE A 196 -10.27 22.83 -35.91
N PRO A 197 -10.24 22.50 -37.22
CA PRO A 197 -11.06 23.18 -38.21
C PRO A 197 -12.57 23.03 -37.97
N ALA A 198 -13.34 24.08 -38.25
CA ALA A 198 -14.78 24.11 -37.98
C ALA A 198 -15.62 23.08 -38.77
N ALA A 199 -15.06 22.49 -39.83
CA ALA A 199 -15.73 21.49 -40.64
C ALA A 199 -15.52 20.05 -40.14
N VAL A 200 -14.70 19.83 -39.11
CA VAL A 200 -14.54 18.52 -38.49
C VAL A 200 -15.85 18.13 -37.78
N ARG A 201 -16.31 16.91 -38.03
CA ARG A 201 -17.54 16.32 -37.45
C ARG A 201 -17.26 15.10 -36.59
N GLU A 202 -16.10 14.47 -36.78
CA GLU A 202 -15.71 13.25 -36.09
C GLU A 202 -14.27 13.35 -35.60
N ILE A 203 -14.05 13.05 -34.32
CA ILE A 203 -12.72 12.97 -33.70
C ILE A 203 -12.64 11.62 -33.00
N GLY A 204 -11.69 10.77 -33.39
CA GLY A 204 -11.57 9.41 -32.87
C GLY A 204 -11.28 9.34 -31.37
N TYR A 205 -11.51 8.15 -30.80
CA TYR A 205 -11.15 7.80 -29.43
C TYR A 205 -9.67 8.11 -29.15
N SER A 206 -9.37 8.63 -27.95
CA SER A 206 -8.01 8.97 -27.51
C SER A 206 -7.19 9.85 -28.46
N ALA A 207 -7.82 10.62 -29.36
CA ALA A 207 -7.10 11.35 -30.40
C ALA A 207 -6.04 12.31 -29.83
N PHE A 208 -6.24 12.88 -28.64
CA PHE A 208 -5.31 13.82 -28.01
C PHE A 208 -4.81 13.34 -26.63
N SER A 209 -4.95 12.06 -26.27
CA SER A 209 -4.49 11.61 -24.95
C SER A 209 -2.97 11.78 -24.80
N TYR A 210 -2.53 12.08 -23.58
CA TYR A 210 -1.13 12.36 -23.23
C TYR A 210 -0.50 13.53 -23.99
N CYS A 211 -1.29 14.45 -24.55
CA CYS A 211 -0.80 15.74 -25.02
C CYS A 211 -0.51 16.67 -23.82
N ALA A 212 0.50 16.31 -23.02
CA ALA A 212 0.76 16.90 -21.71
C ALA A 212 1.07 18.41 -21.72
N SER A 213 1.46 18.98 -22.87
CA SER A 213 1.71 20.43 -23.04
C SER A 213 0.53 21.21 -23.63
N LEU A 214 -0.55 20.54 -24.02
CA LEU A 214 -1.69 21.19 -24.67
C LEU A 214 -2.40 22.08 -23.64
N ARG A 215 -2.51 23.38 -23.94
CA ARG A 215 -3.06 24.36 -22.99
C ARG A 215 -4.53 24.66 -23.19
N GLU A 216 -4.96 24.66 -24.44
CA GLU A 216 -6.32 25.05 -24.82
C GLU A 216 -6.78 24.15 -25.97
N ALA A 217 -8.06 23.79 -25.95
CA ALA A 217 -8.70 23.06 -27.03
C ALA A 217 -10.07 23.70 -27.33
N ALA A 218 -10.30 24.05 -28.59
CA ALA A 218 -11.60 24.48 -29.07
C ALA A 218 -12.18 23.37 -29.94
N LEU A 219 -13.27 22.74 -29.47
CA LEU A 219 -13.97 21.71 -30.21
C LEU A 219 -14.93 22.36 -31.23
N PRO A 220 -15.03 21.83 -32.46
CA PRO A 220 -15.79 22.45 -33.54
C PRO A 220 -17.30 22.27 -33.39
N GLU A 221 -18.07 23.26 -33.85
CA GLU A 221 -19.52 23.15 -33.96
C GLU A 221 -19.96 21.99 -34.87
N GLY A 222 -21.03 21.30 -34.48
CA GLY A 222 -21.52 20.10 -35.13
C GLY A 222 -20.89 18.79 -34.62
N LEU A 223 -19.95 18.85 -33.67
CA LEU A 223 -19.47 17.69 -32.94
C LEU A 223 -20.52 17.27 -31.90
N LEU A 224 -20.98 16.01 -31.97
CA LEU A 224 -22.04 15.49 -31.08
C LEU A 224 -21.49 14.86 -29.80
N HIS A 225 -20.27 14.30 -29.85
CA HIS A 225 -19.69 13.54 -28.74
C HIS A 225 -18.23 13.90 -28.52
N VAL A 226 -17.86 14.11 -27.26
CA VAL A 226 -16.46 14.00 -26.83
C VAL A 226 -16.23 12.53 -26.54
N ASN A 227 -15.48 11.86 -27.42
CA ASN A 227 -15.26 10.41 -27.29
C ASN A 227 -14.41 10.06 -26.06
N ASP A 228 -14.45 8.78 -25.69
CA ASP A 228 -13.72 8.30 -24.53
C ASP A 228 -12.22 8.62 -24.65
N TYR A 229 -11.63 9.00 -23.51
CA TYR A 229 -10.22 9.31 -23.32
C TYR A 229 -9.68 10.46 -24.20
N LEU A 230 -10.54 11.25 -24.86
CA LEU A 230 -10.13 12.21 -25.90
C LEU A 230 -8.94 13.10 -25.48
N PHE A 231 -8.98 13.65 -24.27
CA PHE A 231 -7.94 14.46 -23.64
C PHE A 231 -7.36 13.83 -22.37
N TRP A 232 -7.40 12.50 -22.25
CA TRP A 232 -6.86 11.80 -21.08
C TRP A 232 -5.40 12.17 -20.82
N ASN A 233 -5.06 12.53 -19.58
CA ASN A 233 -3.74 12.97 -19.14
C ASN A 233 -3.17 14.19 -19.91
N CYS A 234 -4.01 15.09 -20.41
CA CYS A 234 -3.62 16.41 -20.86
C CYS A 234 -3.39 17.37 -19.68
N ALA A 235 -2.35 17.11 -18.89
CA ALA A 235 -2.14 17.73 -17.57
C ALA A 235 -2.06 19.27 -17.55
N GLN A 236 -1.68 19.91 -18.68
CA GLN A 236 -1.61 21.37 -18.81
C GLN A 236 -2.83 22.01 -19.49
N LEU A 237 -3.87 21.24 -19.81
CA LEU A 237 -5.09 21.73 -20.45
C LEU A 237 -5.87 22.60 -19.45
N ARG A 238 -5.93 23.91 -19.70
CA ARG A 238 -6.51 24.92 -18.81
C ARG A 238 -7.95 25.27 -19.15
N ALA A 239 -8.26 25.28 -20.44
CA ALA A 239 -9.58 25.66 -20.95
C ALA A 239 -9.98 24.76 -22.13
N VAL A 240 -11.26 24.38 -22.14
CA VAL A 240 -11.87 23.64 -23.25
C VAL A 240 -13.18 24.33 -23.62
N SER A 241 -13.31 24.73 -24.88
CA SER A 241 -14.57 25.22 -25.41
C SER A 241 -15.38 24.05 -25.96
N LEU A 242 -16.50 23.74 -25.30
CA LEU A 242 -17.47 22.73 -25.75
C LEU A 242 -18.49 23.40 -26.70
N PRO A 243 -18.80 22.79 -27.87
CA PRO A 243 -19.74 23.36 -28.84
C PRO A 243 -21.19 23.14 -28.39
N GLU A 244 -22.13 23.98 -28.84
CA GLU A 244 -23.55 23.88 -28.44
C GLU A 244 -24.24 22.62 -28.99
N SER A 245 -23.66 21.97 -30.01
CA SER A 245 -24.14 20.71 -30.56
C SER A 245 -23.84 19.47 -29.72
N LEU A 246 -23.06 19.59 -28.64
CA LEU A 246 -22.54 18.45 -27.90
C LEU A 246 -23.62 17.78 -27.04
N VAL A 247 -23.82 16.47 -27.22
CA VAL A 247 -24.83 15.68 -26.50
C VAL A 247 -24.21 14.91 -25.34
N SER A 248 -22.97 14.43 -25.48
CA SER A 248 -22.33 13.63 -24.42
C SER A 248 -20.82 13.82 -24.31
N ILE A 249 -20.33 13.58 -23.10
CA ILE A 249 -18.91 13.48 -22.76
C ILE A 249 -18.61 12.03 -22.36
N GLY A 250 -17.65 11.42 -23.05
CA GLY A 250 -17.28 10.02 -22.88
C GLY A 250 -16.49 9.72 -21.60
N THR A 251 -16.24 8.43 -21.41
CA THR A 251 -15.46 7.88 -20.29
C THR A 251 -14.04 8.42 -20.32
N ARG A 252 -13.54 8.92 -19.19
CA ARG A 252 -12.17 9.47 -19.04
C ARG A 252 -11.81 10.58 -20.03
N ALA A 253 -12.78 11.24 -20.64
CA ALA A 253 -12.56 12.24 -21.68
C ALA A 253 -11.57 13.35 -21.28
N PHE A 254 -11.62 13.80 -20.02
CA PHE A 254 -10.73 14.80 -19.43
C PHE A 254 -10.02 14.29 -18.16
N ASP A 255 -9.98 12.98 -17.94
CA ASP A 255 -9.29 12.38 -16.78
C ASP A 255 -7.82 12.83 -16.76
N GLY A 256 -7.32 13.27 -15.61
CA GLY A 256 -5.95 13.75 -15.43
C GLY A 256 -5.68 15.14 -16.02
N CYS A 257 -6.69 15.89 -16.48
CA CYS A 257 -6.54 17.30 -16.89
C CYS A 257 -6.41 18.22 -15.67
N ALA A 258 -5.31 18.06 -14.93
CA ALA A 258 -5.11 18.66 -13.60
C ALA A 258 -5.12 20.20 -13.59
N ALA A 259 -4.80 20.85 -14.72
CA ALA A 259 -4.80 22.31 -14.87
C ALA A 259 -6.16 22.89 -15.34
N LEU A 260 -7.17 22.06 -15.59
CA LEU A 260 -8.46 22.52 -16.13
C LEU A 260 -9.16 23.41 -15.10
N THR A 261 -9.46 24.65 -15.49
CA THR A 261 -10.09 25.66 -14.64
C THR A 261 -11.33 26.25 -15.27
N GLU A 262 -11.35 26.37 -16.60
CA GLU A 262 -12.47 26.92 -17.35
C GLU A 262 -13.18 25.81 -18.13
N LEU A 263 -14.35 25.42 -17.62
CA LEU A 263 -15.24 24.47 -18.26
C LEU A 263 -16.65 25.07 -18.29
N ARG A 264 -17.17 25.29 -19.50
CA ARG A 264 -18.53 25.76 -19.73
C ARG A 264 -19.32 24.66 -20.43
N MET A 265 -20.28 24.11 -19.72
CA MET A 265 -21.27 23.18 -20.27
C MET A 265 -22.48 24.00 -20.74
N HIS A 266 -23.12 23.57 -21.83
CA HIS A 266 -24.29 24.24 -22.41
C HIS A 266 -25.55 23.41 -22.17
N GLU A 267 -26.70 24.09 -22.27
CA GLU A 267 -27.99 23.40 -22.33
C GLU A 267 -28.04 22.53 -23.60
N GLY A 268 -28.33 21.25 -23.45
CA GLY A 268 -28.24 20.25 -24.52
C GLY A 268 -27.28 19.09 -24.21
N LEU A 269 -26.34 19.27 -23.27
CA LEU A 269 -25.53 18.17 -22.76
C LEU A 269 -26.39 17.23 -21.91
N GLU A 270 -26.48 15.97 -22.29
CA GLU A 270 -27.35 14.97 -21.64
C GLU A 270 -26.59 14.00 -20.72
N GLN A 271 -25.35 13.65 -21.09
CA GLN A 271 -24.61 12.55 -20.46
C GLN A 271 -23.14 12.90 -20.20
N ILE A 272 -22.68 12.55 -19.00
CA ILE A 272 -21.27 12.61 -18.59
C ILE A 272 -20.82 11.20 -18.21
N GLY A 273 -19.78 10.68 -18.88
CA GLY A 273 -19.27 9.32 -18.72
C GLY A 273 -18.48 9.09 -17.44
N ASP A 274 -18.09 7.83 -17.22
CA ASP A 274 -17.33 7.42 -16.05
C ASP A 274 -15.93 8.08 -16.06
N HIS A 275 -15.47 8.56 -14.90
CA HIS A 275 -14.19 9.27 -14.75
C HIS A 275 -14.00 10.48 -15.69
N ALA A 276 -15.05 11.04 -16.29
CA ALA A 276 -14.93 12.06 -17.33
C ALA A 276 -14.04 13.26 -16.96
N PHE A 277 -14.07 13.70 -15.69
CA PHE A 277 -13.25 14.77 -15.11
C PHE A 277 -12.46 14.30 -13.88
N ASP A 278 -12.15 13.00 -13.80
CA ASP A 278 -11.33 12.47 -12.70
C ASP A 278 -9.97 13.18 -12.68
N GLY A 279 -9.48 13.54 -11.50
CA GLY A 279 -8.19 14.20 -11.34
C GLY A 279 -8.09 15.61 -11.94
N CYS A 280 -9.20 16.26 -12.34
CA CYS A 280 -9.24 17.68 -12.70
C CYS A 280 -9.05 18.58 -11.46
N ALA A 281 -7.85 18.51 -10.87
CA ALA A 281 -7.56 19.03 -9.54
C ALA A 281 -7.74 20.56 -9.38
N SER A 282 -7.65 21.32 -10.48
CA SER A 282 -7.82 22.78 -10.49
C SER A 282 -9.26 23.24 -10.79
N LEU A 283 -10.19 22.31 -11.08
CA LEU A 283 -11.56 22.65 -11.46
C LEU A 283 -12.33 23.15 -10.23
N ALA A 284 -12.55 24.46 -10.16
CA ALA A 284 -13.17 25.10 -8.99
C ALA A 284 -14.71 25.08 -9.01
N ALA A 285 -15.30 25.02 -10.20
CA ALA A 285 -16.73 24.98 -10.43
C ALA A 285 -17.05 24.18 -11.69
N ALA A 286 -18.13 23.39 -11.64
CA ALA A 286 -18.66 22.66 -12.78
C ALA A 286 -20.19 22.82 -12.78
N PRO A 287 -20.73 23.95 -13.30
CA PRO A 287 -22.17 24.14 -13.37
C PRO A 287 -22.76 23.13 -14.36
N LEU A 288 -23.56 22.20 -13.84
CA LEU A 288 -24.26 21.20 -14.64
C LEU A 288 -25.56 21.81 -15.21
N PRO A 289 -25.79 21.71 -16.54
CA PRO A 289 -27.02 22.18 -17.16
C PRO A 289 -28.20 21.27 -16.79
N ALA A 290 -29.42 21.79 -16.93
CA ALA A 290 -30.63 21.06 -16.52
C ALA A 290 -30.90 19.83 -17.39
N SER A 291 -30.36 19.79 -18.61
CA SER A 291 -30.45 18.67 -19.54
C SER A 291 -29.67 17.42 -19.11
N VAL A 292 -28.70 17.53 -18.20
CA VAL A 292 -27.91 16.37 -17.78
C VAL A 292 -28.78 15.40 -16.99
N SER A 293 -28.96 14.20 -17.54
CA SER A 293 -29.78 13.13 -16.96
C SER A 293 -28.94 11.99 -16.38
N ALA A 294 -27.68 11.85 -16.80
CA ALA A 294 -26.78 10.80 -16.34
C ALA A 294 -25.36 11.33 -16.07
N ILE A 295 -24.82 10.98 -14.90
CA ILE A 295 -23.44 11.26 -14.49
C ILE A 295 -22.78 9.93 -14.10
N GLY A 296 -21.65 9.63 -14.75
CA GLY A 296 -20.88 8.41 -14.58
C GLY A 296 -20.27 8.22 -13.20
N ALA A 297 -19.85 6.99 -12.92
CA ALA A 297 -19.06 6.66 -11.74
C ALA A 297 -17.73 7.43 -11.77
N TYR A 298 -17.30 7.96 -10.63
CA TYR A 298 -16.07 8.73 -10.48
C TYR A 298 -15.94 9.96 -11.41
N ALA A 299 -17.04 10.43 -12.01
CA ALA A 299 -17.00 11.47 -13.04
C ALA A 299 -16.30 12.76 -12.61
N PHE A 300 -16.36 13.14 -11.33
CA PHE A 300 -15.66 14.30 -10.76
C PHE A 300 -14.70 13.90 -9.63
N ALA A 301 -14.27 12.64 -9.56
CA ALA A 301 -13.33 12.20 -8.54
C ALA A 301 -12.02 13.03 -8.60
N GLY A 302 -11.39 13.28 -7.46
CA GLY A 302 -10.12 14.03 -7.41
C GLY A 302 -10.19 15.50 -7.87
N CYS A 303 -11.38 16.07 -8.09
CA CYS A 303 -11.58 17.51 -8.35
C CYS A 303 -11.34 18.34 -7.08
N ARG A 304 -10.07 18.38 -6.63
CA ARG A 304 -9.67 18.89 -5.32
C ARG A 304 -9.96 20.37 -5.07
N ALA A 305 -10.14 21.18 -6.13
CA ALA A 305 -10.51 22.60 -6.02
C ALA A 305 -12.02 22.86 -6.06
N LEU A 306 -12.85 21.85 -6.36
CA LEU A 306 -14.29 22.01 -6.54
C LEU A 306 -14.95 22.38 -5.20
N ARG A 307 -15.62 23.54 -5.14
CA ARG A 307 -16.14 24.09 -3.87
C ARG A 307 -17.63 23.83 -3.64
N GLU A 308 -18.42 23.96 -4.70
CA GLU A 308 -19.87 23.78 -4.65
C GLU A 308 -20.33 22.99 -5.87
N MET A 309 -21.31 22.13 -5.67
CA MET A 309 -21.95 21.38 -6.75
C MET A 309 -23.47 21.55 -6.69
N ARG A 310 -24.06 21.86 -7.84
CA ARG A 310 -25.52 21.93 -8.05
C ARG A 310 -25.89 20.84 -9.04
N LEU A 311 -26.62 19.84 -8.55
CA LEU A 311 -27.03 18.70 -9.36
C LEU A 311 -28.35 19.01 -10.09
N PRO A 312 -28.55 18.48 -11.30
CA PRO A 312 -29.81 18.63 -12.03
C PRO A 312 -31.00 18.04 -11.25
N ALA A 313 -32.15 18.72 -11.30
CA ALA A 313 -33.33 18.36 -10.50
C ALA A 313 -33.91 16.97 -10.81
N GLY A 314 -33.73 16.48 -12.05
CA GLY A 314 -34.21 15.16 -12.50
C GLY A 314 -33.28 13.99 -12.21
N LEU A 315 -32.11 14.22 -11.61
CA LEU A 315 -31.12 13.16 -11.38
C LEU A 315 -31.58 12.20 -10.28
N ALA A 316 -31.82 10.94 -10.64
CA ALA A 316 -32.34 9.91 -9.74
C ALA A 316 -31.25 9.13 -8.97
N GLU A 317 -30.01 9.12 -9.47
CA GLU A 317 -28.91 8.35 -8.90
C GLU A 317 -27.58 9.12 -8.97
N LEU A 318 -26.82 9.06 -7.87
CA LEU A 318 -25.40 9.37 -7.85
C LEU A 318 -24.62 8.07 -7.93
N ARG A 319 -23.79 7.90 -8.97
CA ARG A 319 -22.99 6.70 -9.16
C ARG A 319 -21.81 6.64 -8.19
N ALA A 320 -21.19 5.46 -8.13
CA ALA A 320 -20.07 5.19 -7.24
C ALA A 320 -18.94 6.22 -7.42
N GLY A 321 -18.42 6.77 -6.32
CA GLY A 321 -17.27 7.64 -6.29
C GLY A 321 -17.41 8.98 -7.03
N VAL A 322 -18.61 9.39 -7.45
CA VAL A 322 -18.82 10.54 -8.34
C VAL A 322 -18.10 11.82 -7.89
N PHE A 323 -18.03 12.10 -6.58
CA PHE A 323 -17.28 13.21 -5.98
C PHE A 323 -16.18 12.76 -5.02
N ALA A 324 -15.68 11.52 -5.15
CA ALA A 324 -14.62 11.02 -4.29
C ALA A 324 -13.38 11.94 -4.31
N ASP A 325 -12.75 12.17 -3.17
CA ASP A 325 -11.57 13.02 -2.99
C ASP A 325 -11.71 14.48 -3.46
N CYS A 326 -12.93 14.99 -3.60
CA CYS A 326 -13.21 16.42 -3.79
C CYS A 326 -12.98 17.20 -2.48
N ALA A 327 -11.72 17.33 -2.07
CA ALA A 327 -11.35 17.80 -0.74
C ALA A 327 -11.85 19.22 -0.37
N ALA A 328 -12.05 20.11 -1.35
CA ALA A 328 -12.58 21.46 -1.15
C ALA A 328 -14.12 21.55 -1.25
N LEU A 329 -14.81 20.46 -1.55
CA LEU A 329 -16.26 20.45 -1.75
C LEU A 329 -16.96 20.68 -0.42
N GLY A 330 -17.44 21.90 -0.22
CA GLY A 330 -18.07 22.34 1.02
C GLY A 330 -19.59 22.17 1.03
N ARG A 331 -20.23 22.28 -0.14
CA ARG A 331 -21.68 22.24 -0.28
C ARG A 331 -22.12 21.50 -1.53
N VAL A 332 -23.09 20.61 -1.36
CA VAL A 332 -23.73 19.89 -2.46
C VAL A 332 -25.24 20.04 -2.33
N ARG A 333 -25.89 20.56 -3.36
CA ARG A 333 -27.36 20.59 -3.42
C ARG A 333 -27.87 19.32 -4.09
N LEU A 334 -28.30 18.37 -3.27
CA LEU A 334 -28.90 17.11 -3.73
C LEU A 334 -30.30 17.37 -4.30
N PRO A 335 -30.68 16.73 -5.42
CA PRO A 335 -31.99 16.91 -6.03
C PRO A 335 -33.06 16.07 -5.32
N GLY A 336 -34.30 16.56 -5.25
CA GLY A 336 -35.41 15.84 -4.60
C GLY A 336 -35.83 14.53 -5.29
N ALA A 337 -35.49 14.38 -6.58
CA ALA A 337 -35.70 13.15 -7.33
C ALA A 337 -34.68 12.04 -6.99
N LEU A 338 -33.63 12.34 -6.23
CA LEU A 338 -32.59 11.37 -5.88
C LEU A 338 -33.18 10.21 -5.07
N ARG A 339 -32.82 8.99 -5.46
CA ARG A 339 -33.20 7.73 -4.79
C ARG A 339 -32.01 6.95 -4.29
N ARG A 340 -30.86 7.05 -4.97
CA ARG A 340 -29.64 6.31 -4.63
C ARG A 340 -28.42 7.22 -4.56
N VAL A 341 -27.64 7.05 -3.50
CA VAL A 341 -26.28 7.57 -3.34
C VAL A 341 -25.31 6.39 -3.42
N GLY A 342 -24.49 6.35 -4.45
CA GLY A 342 -23.57 5.24 -4.71
C GLY A 342 -22.45 5.09 -3.69
N GLU A 343 -21.77 3.93 -3.74
CA GLU A 343 -20.58 3.64 -2.93
C GLU A 343 -19.52 4.75 -3.09
N ARG A 344 -18.95 5.22 -1.98
CA ARG A 344 -17.93 6.28 -1.95
C ARG A 344 -18.31 7.60 -2.64
N ALA A 345 -19.59 7.88 -2.90
CA ALA A 345 -20.03 9.04 -3.67
C ALA A 345 -19.42 10.37 -3.20
N PHE A 346 -19.23 10.56 -1.89
CA PHE A 346 -18.60 11.73 -1.27
C PHE A 346 -17.38 11.35 -0.41
N ALA A 347 -16.78 10.17 -0.61
CA ALA A 347 -15.63 9.75 0.19
C ALA A 347 -14.48 10.76 0.05
N GLY A 348 -13.83 11.16 1.15
CA GLY A 348 -12.71 12.11 1.13
C GLY A 348 -13.10 13.58 0.90
N CYS A 349 -14.39 13.92 0.87
CA CYS A 349 -14.88 15.31 0.81
C CYS A 349 -14.66 16.04 2.14
N ARG A 350 -13.40 16.32 2.46
CA ARG A 350 -12.94 16.84 3.77
C ARG A 350 -13.56 18.17 4.19
N SER A 351 -14.05 18.98 3.25
CA SER A 351 -14.68 20.29 3.53
C SER A 351 -16.20 20.24 3.62
N LEU A 352 -16.84 19.10 3.32
CA LEU A 352 -18.29 18.98 3.29
C LEU A 352 -18.86 19.16 4.70
N THR A 353 -19.64 20.22 4.93
CA THR A 353 -20.17 20.53 6.27
C THR A 353 -21.55 19.95 6.52
N GLU A 354 -22.35 19.82 5.46
CA GLU A 354 -23.74 19.36 5.50
C GLU A 354 -24.03 18.48 4.29
N ALA A 355 -24.65 17.33 4.53
CA ALA A 355 -25.18 16.42 3.53
C ALA A 355 -26.66 16.20 3.82
N ALA A 356 -27.52 17.12 3.38
CA ALA A 356 -28.96 16.98 3.50
C ALA A 356 -29.46 15.94 2.49
N LEU A 357 -29.56 14.68 2.92
CA LEU A 357 -30.13 13.60 2.12
C LEU A 357 -31.63 13.89 1.88
N PRO A 358 -32.11 13.86 0.62
CA PRO A 358 -33.53 14.07 0.34
C PRO A 358 -34.36 12.89 0.84
N GLU A 359 -35.63 13.12 1.19
CA GLU A 359 -36.53 12.11 1.78
C GLU A 359 -36.65 10.81 0.95
N GLY A 360 -36.46 10.88 -0.37
CA GLY A 360 -36.50 9.72 -1.25
C GLY A 360 -35.21 8.91 -1.35
N ALA A 361 -34.09 9.36 -0.77
CA ALA A 361 -32.77 8.72 -0.92
C ALA A 361 -32.58 7.52 0.01
N THR A 362 -33.38 6.47 -0.16
CA THR A 362 -33.42 5.30 0.72
C THR A 362 -32.21 4.36 0.56
N GLU A 363 -31.48 4.45 -0.57
CA GLU A 363 -30.32 3.61 -0.85
C GLU A 363 -29.01 4.42 -0.74
N VAL A 364 -28.32 4.32 0.40
CA VAL A 364 -27.00 4.93 0.62
C VAL A 364 -25.92 3.84 0.63
N GLY A 365 -25.00 3.92 -0.32
CA GLY A 365 -23.95 2.92 -0.55
C GLY A 365 -22.84 2.93 0.50
N ARG A 366 -22.01 1.88 0.47
CA ARG A 366 -20.85 1.72 1.37
C ARG A 366 -19.91 2.91 1.28
N ALA A 367 -19.38 3.33 2.42
CA ALA A 367 -18.42 4.43 2.52
C ALA A 367 -18.86 5.74 1.83
N ALA A 368 -20.16 5.97 1.64
CA ALA A 368 -20.67 7.12 0.87
C ALA A 368 -20.14 8.47 1.38
N PHE A 369 -19.95 8.62 2.69
CA PHE A 369 -19.43 9.82 3.34
C PHE A 369 -18.11 9.58 4.11
N ALA A 370 -17.40 8.47 3.84
CA ALA A 370 -16.17 8.15 4.55
C ALA A 370 -15.13 9.28 4.38
N GLY A 371 -14.52 9.75 5.47
CA GLY A 371 -13.49 10.78 5.46
C GLY A 371 -14.03 12.21 5.25
N CYS A 372 -15.35 12.44 5.34
CA CYS A 372 -15.95 13.77 5.37
C CYS A 372 -15.66 14.47 6.70
N ALA A 373 -14.39 14.84 6.92
CA ALA A 373 -13.86 15.30 8.20
C ALA A 373 -14.53 16.58 8.77
N SER A 374 -15.22 17.36 7.93
CA SER A 374 -15.96 18.57 8.34
C SER A 374 -17.46 18.35 8.54
N LEU A 375 -17.99 17.16 8.23
CA LEU A 375 -19.42 16.88 8.34
C LEU A 375 -19.81 16.87 9.83
N ALA A 376 -20.65 17.81 10.23
CA ALA A 376 -20.97 18.01 11.65
C ALA A 376 -22.21 17.22 12.10
N GLN A 377 -23.18 17.07 11.20
CA GLN A 377 -24.45 16.42 11.45
C GLN A 377 -25.00 15.76 10.19
N VAL A 378 -25.75 14.67 10.38
CA VAL A 378 -26.48 13.98 9.31
C VAL A 378 -27.82 13.47 9.83
N ALA A 379 -28.83 13.52 8.98
CA ALA A 379 -30.12 12.85 9.19
C ALA A 379 -30.33 11.87 8.04
N LEU A 380 -30.51 10.59 8.36
CA LEU A 380 -30.83 9.59 7.35
C LEU A 380 -32.32 9.66 6.98
N PRO A 381 -32.68 9.50 5.71
CA PRO A 381 -34.06 9.61 5.24
C PRO A 381 -34.91 8.40 5.65
N GLU A 382 -36.20 8.62 5.87
CA GLU A 382 -37.17 7.54 6.13
C GLU A 382 -37.11 6.46 5.04
N GLY A 383 -37.18 5.19 5.46
CA GLY A 383 -37.07 4.04 4.55
C GLY A 383 -35.64 3.53 4.35
N THR A 384 -34.61 4.21 4.87
CA THR A 384 -33.25 3.65 4.93
C THR A 384 -33.22 2.43 5.88
N PRO A 385 -32.84 1.22 5.39
CA PRO A 385 -32.95 -0.01 6.18
C PRO A 385 -31.80 -0.22 7.18
N ALA A 386 -30.63 0.36 6.90
CA ALA A 386 -29.40 0.21 7.67
C ALA A 386 -28.45 1.38 7.40
N VAL A 387 -27.55 1.64 8.34
CA VAL A 387 -26.31 2.41 8.07
C VAL A 387 -25.33 1.46 7.41
N SER A 388 -24.81 1.82 6.24
CA SER A 388 -23.93 0.96 5.44
C SER A 388 -22.52 0.84 6.02
N GLU A 389 -21.78 -0.19 5.57
CA GLU A 389 -20.37 -0.38 5.91
C GLU A 389 -19.55 0.90 5.65
N SER A 390 -18.77 1.32 6.64
CA SER A 390 -17.90 2.51 6.64
C SER A 390 -18.58 3.82 6.22
N GLU A 391 -19.91 3.92 6.23
CA GLU A 391 -20.66 5.04 5.64
C GLU A 391 -20.16 6.42 6.11
N PHE A 392 -19.86 6.55 7.40
CA PHE A 392 -19.34 7.76 8.04
C PHE A 392 -17.95 7.55 8.65
N GLU A 393 -17.19 6.53 8.23
CA GLU A 393 -15.85 6.27 8.76
C GLU A 393 -14.95 7.51 8.64
N GLY A 394 -14.30 7.93 9.72
CA GLY A 394 -13.37 9.06 9.73
C GLY A 394 -14.02 10.44 9.65
N CYS A 395 -15.34 10.55 9.85
CA CYS A 395 -16.04 11.84 9.96
C CYS A 395 -15.73 12.51 11.30
N ALA A 396 -14.53 13.09 11.42
CA ALA A 396 -13.98 13.57 12.68
C ALA A 396 -14.80 14.65 13.40
N ARG A 397 -15.62 15.45 12.68
CA ARG A 397 -16.52 16.46 13.25
C ARG A 397 -17.96 16.00 13.46
N LEU A 398 -18.29 14.77 13.09
CA LEU A 398 -19.65 14.26 13.21
C LEU A 398 -20.01 14.11 14.68
N SER A 399 -20.96 14.94 15.13
CA SER A 399 -21.39 15.02 16.53
C SER A 399 -22.84 14.59 16.72
N ARG A 400 -23.66 14.66 15.67
CA ARG A 400 -25.07 14.30 15.70
C ARG A 400 -25.45 13.48 14.47
N VAL A 401 -26.07 12.33 14.71
CA VAL A 401 -26.62 11.46 13.68
C VAL A 401 -28.08 11.17 14.06
N THR A 402 -29.01 11.50 13.18
CA THR A 402 -30.44 11.18 13.37
C THR A 402 -30.80 9.98 12.52
N LEU A 403 -31.22 8.89 13.17
CA LEU A 403 -31.68 7.67 12.52
C LEU A 403 -33.21 7.61 12.49
N PRO A 404 -33.84 7.27 11.34
CA PRO A 404 -35.26 7.02 11.26
C PRO A 404 -35.61 5.62 11.81
N PRO A 405 -36.89 5.35 12.16
CA PRO A 405 -37.34 4.05 12.68
C PRO A 405 -37.09 2.86 11.75
N SER A 406 -36.91 3.11 10.44
CA SER A 406 -36.61 2.07 9.47
C SER A 406 -35.21 1.46 9.61
N VAL A 407 -34.28 2.12 10.31
CA VAL A 407 -32.91 1.64 10.48
C VAL A 407 -32.87 0.50 11.50
N SER A 408 -32.62 -0.70 10.99
CA SER A 408 -32.57 -1.95 11.79
C SER A 408 -31.17 -2.48 12.05
N ALA A 409 -30.16 -1.92 11.37
CA ALA A 409 -28.78 -2.38 11.45
C ALA A 409 -27.77 -1.24 11.28
N ILE A 410 -26.62 -1.39 11.93
CA ILE A 410 -25.44 -0.53 11.74
C ILE A 410 -24.29 -1.42 11.24
N GLY A 411 -23.82 -1.13 10.03
CA GLY A 411 -22.80 -1.90 9.33
C GLY A 411 -21.40 -1.75 9.90
N ALA A 412 -20.50 -2.63 9.45
CA ALA A 412 -19.12 -2.66 9.93
C ALA A 412 -18.43 -1.31 9.73
N ARG A 413 -17.69 -0.85 10.74
CA ARG A 413 -16.96 0.43 10.75
C ARG A 413 -17.79 1.68 10.41
N ALA A 414 -19.13 1.61 10.44
CA ALA A 414 -20.01 2.68 9.97
C ALA A 414 -19.68 4.07 10.55
N PHE A 415 -19.29 4.15 11.82
CA PHE A 415 -18.88 5.38 12.50
C PHE A 415 -17.44 5.32 13.01
N ALA A 416 -16.61 4.40 12.52
CA ALA A 416 -15.24 4.24 13.02
C ALA A 416 -14.45 5.55 12.87
N GLY A 417 -13.77 6.01 13.91
CA GLY A 417 -13.00 7.24 13.91
C GLY A 417 -13.83 8.54 13.98
N CYS A 418 -15.13 8.46 14.25
CA CYS A 418 -15.97 9.63 14.55
C CYS A 418 -15.66 10.20 15.95
N VAL A 419 -14.50 10.85 16.08
CA VAL A 419 -13.96 11.31 17.38
C VAL A 419 -14.81 12.37 18.09
N SER A 420 -15.69 13.10 17.38
CA SER A 420 -16.59 14.09 17.97
C SER A 420 -17.97 13.55 18.35
N LEU A 421 -18.25 12.27 18.07
CA LEU A 421 -19.55 11.66 18.33
C LEU A 421 -19.71 11.46 19.85
N CYS A 422 -20.60 12.22 20.48
CA CYS A 422 -20.79 12.18 21.93
C CYS A 422 -21.84 11.15 22.39
N GLU A 423 -22.78 10.81 21.51
CA GLU A 423 -23.83 9.83 21.74
C GLU A 423 -23.84 8.84 20.57
N ALA A 424 -23.87 7.54 20.87
CA ALA A 424 -23.97 6.52 19.84
C ALA A 424 -25.39 6.55 19.25
N PRO A 425 -25.57 6.66 17.92
CA PRO A 425 -26.87 6.63 17.27
C PRO A 425 -27.47 5.22 17.33
N LEU A 426 -28.07 4.90 18.47
CA LEU A 426 -28.75 3.63 18.73
C LEU A 426 -30.20 3.94 19.13
N THR A 427 -31.15 3.48 18.31
CA THR A 427 -32.59 3.51 18.62
C THR A 427 -33.04 2.11 19.04
N GLU A 428 -34.26 2.00 19.58
CA GLU A 428 -34.89 0.71 19.92
C GLU A 428 -35.09 -0.21 18.71
N HIS A 429 -35.00 0.33 17.48
CA HIS A 429 -35.16 -0.42 16.25
C HIS A 429 -33.86 -1.05 15.73
N VAL A 430 -32.69 -0.63 16.25
CA VAL A 430 -31.39 -1.17 15.84
C VAL A 430 -31.18 -2.55 16.49
N LEU A 431 -31.38 -3.61 15.73
CA LEU A 431 -31.29 -5.00 16.21
C LEU A 431 -29.96 -5.68 15.87
N ARG A 432 -29.23 -5.15 14.86
CA ARG A 432 -27.97 -5.72 14.38
C ARG A 432 -26.84 -4.68 14.41
N LEU A 433 -25.73 -5.05 15.03
CA LEU A 433 -24.49 -4.29 15.04
C LEU A 433 -23.41 -5.16 14.39
N GLU A 434 -22.54 -4.55 13.61
CA GLU A 434 -21.41 -5.22 12.95
C GLU A 434 -20.05 -4.71 13.45
N ASP A 435 -18.99 -5.39 13.02
CA ASP A 435 -17.63 -5.22 13.56
C ASP A 435 -17.12 -3.78 13.47
N GLY A 436 -16.58 -3.28 14.57
CA GLY A 436 -15.94 -1.98 14.62
C GLY A 436 -16.87 -0.79 14.36
N ALA A 437 -18.20 -0.95 14.42
CA ALA A 437 -19.15 0.10 14.06
C ALA A 437 -18.88 1.46 14.75
N PHE A 438 -18.36 1.45 15.98
CA PHE A 438 -17.97 2.65 16.73
C PHE A 438 -16.50 2.68 17.14
N ALA A 439 -15.62 1.91 16.48
CA ALA A 439 -14.20 1.86 16.82
C ALA A 439 -13.55 3.25 16.71
N GLY A 440 -12.84 3.71 17.73
CA GLY A 440 -12.15 4.99 17.76
C GLY A 440 -13.07 6.20 17.95
N CYS A 441 -14.34 6.00 18.32
CA CYS A 441 -15.26 7.08 18.69
C CYS A 441 -14.91 7.66 20.06
N ALA A 442 -13.79 8.39 20.13
CA ALA A 442 -13.27 8.96 21.37
C ALA A 442 -14.18 10.01 22.04
N GLY A 443 -15.25 10.46 21.38
CA GLY A 443 -16.23 11.38 21.97
C GLY A 443 -17.27 10.69 22.85
N LEU A 444 -17.47 9.37 22.70
CA LEU A 444 -18.52 8.63 23.40
C LEU A 444 -18.21 8.54 24.89
N ARG A 445 -19.21 8.86 25.73
CA ARG A 445 -19.12 8.76 27.20
C ARG A 445 -20.00 7.67 27.79
N ALA A 446 -21.21 7.54 27.26
CA ALA A 446 -22.18 6.55 27.72
C ALA A 446 -22.86 5.92 26.51
N VAL A 447 -23.04 4.60 26.55
CA VAL A 447 -23.75 3.86 25.52
C VAL A 447 -24.81 2.97 26.16
N ARG A 448 -26.02 3.00 25.59
CA ARG A 448 -27.09 2.05 25.90
C ARG A 448 -27.32 1.19 24.67
N VAL A 449 -27.00 -0.10 24.78
CA VAL A 449 -27.28 -1.08 23.72
C VAL A 449 -28.78 -1.40 23.76
N PRO A 450 -29.51 -1.33 22.64
CA PRO A 450 -30.96 -1.55 22.60
C PRO A 450 -31.33 -3.02 22.83
N GLU A 451 -32.52 -3.24 23.40
CA GLU A 451 -33.08 -4.58 23.58
C GLU A 451 -33.19 -5.32 22.25
N GLY A 452 -32.94 -6.63 22.26
CA GLY A 452 -32.97 -7.47 21.05
C GLY A 452 -31.61 -7.66 20.38
N VAL A 453 -30.59 -6.87 20.73
CA VAL A 453 -29.20 -7.14 20.32
C VAL A 453 -28.70 -8.41 21.02
N ALA A 454 -28.38 -9.44 20.24
CA ALA A 454 -28.03 -10.77 20.75
C ALA A 454 -26.55 -10.93 21.14
N ALA A 455 -25.66 -10.18 20.50
CA ALA A 455 -24.22 -10.22 20.72
C ALA A 455 -23.59 -8.88 20.39
N LEU A 456 -22.47 -8.56 21.05
CA LEU A 456 -21.62 -7.45 20.67
C LEU A 456 -20.55 -7.96 19.69
N PRO A 457 -20.47 -7.44 18.45
CA PRO A 457 -19.50 -7.85 17.45
C PRO A 457 -18.06 -7.45 17.80
N ASP A 458 -17.12 -7.87 16.96
CA ASP A 458 -15.69 -7.63 17.18
C ASP A 458 -15.36 -6.15 17.07
N ALA A 459 -14.45 -5.66 17.92
CA ALA A 459 -13.96 -4.28 17.94
C ALA A 459 -15.05 -3.18 18.05
N LEU A 460 -16.28 -3.52 18.43
CA LEU A 460 -17.44 -2.61 18.39
C LEU A 460 -17.15 -1.20 18.94
N PHE A 461 -16.51 -1.11 20.09
CA PHE A 461 -16.08 0.12 20.76
C PHE A 461 -14.56 0.18 20.98
N GLU A 462 -13.76 -0.53 20.17
CA GLU A 462 -12.30 -0.51 20.28
C GLU A 462 -11.77 0.94 20.27
N SER A 463 -10.88 1.31 21.17
CA SER A 463 -10.29 2.66 21.29
C SER A 463 -11.30 3.79 21.56
N CYS A 464 -12.47 3.51 22.12
CA CYS A 464 -13.36 4.53 22.68
C CYS A 464 -12.84 5.02 24.05
N ALA A 465 -11.75 5.80 24.03
CA ALA A 465 -10.96 6.13 25.22
C ALA A 465 -11.75 6.85 26.34
N ASN A 466 -12.78 7.62 25.99
CA ASN A 466 -13.62 8.37 26.95
C ASN A 466 -14.91 7.66 27.34
N LEU A 467 -15.11 6.41 26.91
CA LEU A 467 -16.32 5.64 27.25
C LEU A 467 -16.29 5.27 28.74
N GLU A 468 -17.19 5.86 29.52
CA GLU A 468 -17.27 5.69 30.97
C GLU A 468 -18.27 4.60 31.37
N THR A 469 -19.40 4.50 30.66
CA THR A 469 -20.50 3.58 31.00
C THR A 469 -21.09 2.89 29.79
N VAL A 470 -21.43 1.61 29.95
CA VAL A 470 -22.11 0.81 28.93
C VAL A 470 -23.24 0.02 29.58
N ALA A 471 -24.47 0.31 29.17
CA ALA A 471 -25.66 -0.44 29.59
C ALA A 471 -25.98 -1.51 28.55
N LEU A 472 -25.88 -2.78 28.94
CA LEU A 472 -26.17 -3.94 28.10
C LEU A 472 -27.55 -4.52 28.43
N PRO A 473 -28.36 -4.89 27.43
CA PRO A 473 -29.65 -5.54 27.64
C PRO A 473 -29.47 -7.01 28.02
N ALA A 474 -30.51 -7.60 28.62
CA ALA A 474 -30.46 -9.01 29.04
C ALA A 474 -30.33 -10.01 27.87
N SER A 475 -30.62 -9.55 26.64
CA SER A 475 -30.51 -10.35 25.41
C SER A 475 -29.08 -10.65 24.96
N VAL A 476 -28.07 -9.93 25.46
CA VAL A 476 -26.67 -10.12 25.03
C VAL A 476 -26.12 -11.43 25.59
N THR A 477 -25.65 -12.30 24.69
CA THR A 477 -25.12 -13.65 25.01
C THR A 477 -23.63 -13.81 24.72
N ALA A 478 -23.02 -12.87 23.99
CA ALA A 478 -21.60 -12.89 23.63
C ALA A 478 -21.03 -11.48 23.52
N VAL A 479 -19.74 -11.34 23.88
CA VAL A 479 -18.92 -10.15 23.65
C VAL A 479 -17.78 -10.53 22.72
N GLY A 480 -17.71 -9.92 21.54
CA GLY A 480 -16.72 -10.19 20.51
C GLY A 480 -15.30 -9.80 20.87
N ALA A 481 -14.34 -10.21 20.04
CA ALA A 481 -12.93 -9.92 20.20
C ALA A 481 -12.69 -8.41 20.14
N ARG A 482 -11.83 -7.87 21.02
CA ARG A 482 -11.50 -6.44 21.13
C ARG A 482 -12.70 -5.48 21.28
N ALA A 483 -13.90 -5.97 21.61
CA ALA A 483 -15.14 -5.16 21.64
C ALA A 483 -15.05 -3.90 22.50
N PHE A 484 -14.27 -3.93 23.59
CA PHE A 484 -13.96 -2.80 24.48
C PHE A 484 -12.45 -2.62 24.69
N ALA A 485 -11.62 -3.08 23.76
CA ALA A 485 -10.19 -2.88 23.85
C ALA A 485 -9.87 -1.38 23.86
N LEU A 486 -8.91 -0.96 24.69
CA LEU A 486 -8.45 0.43 24.84
C LEU A 486 -9.54 1.43 25.27
N CYS A 487 -10.65 0.97 25.84
CA CYS A 487 -11.64 1.81 26.54
C CYS A 487 -11.09 2.24 27.92
N GLN A 488 -10.16 3.19 27.94
CA GLN A 488 -9.38 3.56 29.12
C GLN A 488 -10.22 4.17 30.27
N SER A 489 -11.35 4.82 29.96
CA SER A 489 -12.24 5.40 30.97
C SER A 489 -13.30 4.43 31.49
N LEU A 490 -13.43 3.23 30.92
CA LEU A 490 -14.46 2.26 31.28
C LEU A 490 -14.05 1.53 32.57
N ALA A 491 -14.43 2.09 33.71
CA ALA A 491 -14.06 1.55 35.03
C ALA A 491 -14.88 0.32 35.46
N HIS A 492 -16.15 0.26 35.03
CA HIS A 492 -17.10 -0.78 35.38
C HIS A 492 -18.00 -1.11 34.19
N ILE A 493 -18.33 -2.40 34.05
CA ILE A 493 -19.31 -2.89 33.09
C ILE A 493 -20.14 -4.00 33.74
N ALA A 494 -21.46 -3.91 33.61
CA ALA A 494 -22.38 -4.96 34.06
C ALA A 494 -22.65 -5.92 32.90
N LEU A 495 -22.06 -7.12 32.97
CA LEU A 495 -22.28 -8.16 31.98
C LEU A 495 -23.56 -8.96 32.33
N PRO A 496 -24.52 -9.13 31.40
CA PRO A 496 -25.72 -9.94 31.64
C PRO A 496 -25.40 -11.40 31.95
N GLU A 497 -26.19 -12.06 32.80
CA GLU A 497 -26.04 -13.49 33.15
C GLU A 497 -26.13 -14.43 31.93
N ALA A 498 -26.75 -13.98 30.84
CA ALA A 498 -26.85 -14.73 29.61
C ALA A 498 -25.52 -14.83 28.84
N VAL A 499 -24.54 -13.98 29.12
CA VAL A 499 -23.24 -13.97 28.44
C VAL A 499 -22.46 -15.25 28.72
N ALA A 500 -22.19 -16.01 27.66
CA ALA A 500 -21.45 -17.27 27.73
C ALA A 500 -20.08 -17.21 27.04
N LEU A 501 -19.88 -16.25 26.13
CA LEU A 501 -18.70 -16.12 25.30
C LEU A 501 -18.06 -14.73 25.46
N LEU A 502 -16.75 -14.72 25.74
CA LEU A 502 -15.91 -13.52 25.79
C LEU A 502 -14.74 -13.70 24.82
N GLY A 503 -14.69 -12.86 23.79
CA GLY A 503 -13.70 -12.94 22.71
C GLY A 503 -12.28 -12.57 23.13
N GLU A 504 -11.33 -12.84 22.23
CA GLU A 504 -9.91 -12.47 22.39
C GLU A 504 -9.77 -10.95 22.61
N GLU A 505 -8.98 -10.55 23.61
CA GLU A 505 -8.66 -9.16 23.90
C GLU A 505 -9.90 -8.25 24.12
N ALA A 506 -11.08 -8.83 24.44
CA ALA A 506 -12.34 -8.09 24.50
C ALA A 506 -12.31 -6.86 25.42
N PHE A 507 -11.49 -6.88 26.48
CA PHE A 507 -11.28 -5.76 27.39
C PHE A 507 -9.82 -5.31 27.47
N ALA A 508 -8.95 -5.72 26.53
CA ALA A 508 -7.52 -5.43 26.59
C ALA A 508 -7.24 -3.92 26.69
N GLY A 509 -6.46 -3.50 27.68
CA GLY A 509 -6.10 -2.09 27.90
C GLY A 509 -7.26 -1.19 28.32
N SER A 510 -8.38 -1.76 28.77
CA SER A 510 -9.51 -1.00 29.33
C SER A 510 -9.22 -0.52 30.76
N GLY A 511 -10.05 0.43 31.23
CA GLY A 511 -9.99 1.00 32.58
C GLY A 511 -10.60 0.14 33.69
N LEU A 512 -10.97 -1.12 33.40
CA LEU A 512 -11.75 -1.95 34.33
C LEU A 512 -11.01 -2.18 35.65
N THR A 513 -11.74 -2.04 36.76
CA THR A 513 -11.18 -2.16 38.12
C THR A 513 -11.53 -3.48 38.80
N ALA A 514 -12.79 -3.89 38.74
CA ALA A 514 -13.32 -5.10 39.36
C ALA A 514 -14.50 -5.69 38.56
N PRO A 515 -14.26 -6.24 37.35
CA PRO A 515 -15.32 -6.84 36.55
C PRO A 515 -15.86 -8.12 37.20
N ALA A 516 -17.18 -8.26 37.22
CA ALA A 516 -17.87 -9.49 37.59
C ALA A 516 -18.20 -10.30 36.32
N LEU A 517 -17.68 -11.52 36.24
CA LEU A 517 -17.91 -12.40 35.10
C LEU A 517 -19.14 -13.30 35.34
N PRO A 518 -20.06 -13.42 34.37
CA PRO A 518 -21.25 -14.27 34.47
C PRO A 518 -20.96 -15.77 34.65
N GLU A 519 -21.83 -16.49 35.36
CA GLU A 519 -21.65 -17.92 35.69
C GLU A 519 -21.69 -18.88 34.48
N ARG A 520 -22.19 -18.39 33.34
CA ARG A 520 -22.21 -19.15 32.07
C ARG A 520 -20.86 -19.17 31.35
N VAL A 521 -19.94 -18.27 31.68
CA VAL A 521 -18.62 -18.20 31.04
C VAL A 521 -17.80 -19.44 31.39
N ARG A 522 -17.33 -20.17 30.36
CA ARG A 522 -16.53 -21.40 30.50
C ARG A 522 -15.05 -21.22 30.21
N ALA A 523 -14.69 -20.22 29.43
CA ALA A 523 -13.30 -19.92 29.10
C ALA A 523 -13.09 -18.40 29.06
N LEU A 524 -11.92 -17.96 29.51
CA LEU A 524 -11.43 -16.61 29.25
C LEU A 524 -10.65 -16.63 27.93
N GLY A 525 -11.03 -15.77 26.98
CA GLY A 525 -10.30 -15.63 25.71
C GLY A 525 -8.85 -15.19 25.90
N ASP A 526 -8.02 -15.42 24.88
CA ASP A 526 -6.65 -14.95 24.87
C ASP A 526 -6.59 -13.43 25.05
N GLY A 527 -5.68 -12.94 25.89
CA GLY A 527 -5.52 -11.51 26.13
C GLY A 527 -6.73 -10.78 26.72
N LEU A 528 -7.76 -11.47 27.23
CA LEU A 528 -9.05 -10.88 27.61
C LEU A 528 -8.95 -9.55 28.37
N PHE A 529 -8.08 -9.48 29.39
CA PHE A 529 -7.78 -8.30 30.20
C PHE A 529 -6.32 -7.82 30.03
N ALA A 530 -5.65 -8.17 28.94
CA ALA A 530 -4.26 -7.80 28.72
C ALA A 530 -4.08 -6.28 28.77
N GLY A 531 -3.21 -5.79 29.65
CA GLY A 531 -2.90 -4.37 29.80
C GLY A 531 -3.91 -3.57 30.61
N CYS A 532 -4.90 -4.21 31.26
CA CYS A 532 -5.82 -3.53 32.19
C CYS A 532 -5.08 -3.09 33.46
N ALA A 533 -4.40 -1.95 33.38
CA ALA A 533 -3.52 -1.47 34.44
C ALA A 533 -4.26 -1.09 35.73
N ALA A 534 -5.57 -0.83 35.66
CA ALA A 534 -6.42 -0.46 36.79
C ALA A 534 -7.11 -1.68 37.46
N LEU A 535 -6.96 -2.88 36.90
CA LEU A 535 -7.63 -4.09 37.37
C LEU A 535 -7.06 -4.55 38.71
N VAL A 536 -7.86 -4.47 39.78
CA VAL A 536 -7.44 -4.81 41.15
C VAL A 536 -7.84 -6.23 41.55
N GLU A 537 -9.03 -6.65 41.14
CA GLU A 537 -9.60 -7.97 41.42
C GLU A 537 -10.54 -8.40 40.29
N VAL A 538 -10.80 -9.71 40.17
CA VAL A 538 -11.77 -10.26 39.21
C VAL A 538 -12.54 -11.38 39.86
N ALA A 539 -13.87 -11.29 39.84
CA ALA A 539 -14.74 -12.39 40.26
C ALA A 539 -14.88 -13.40 39.11
N LEU A 540 -14.26 -14.57 39.27
CA LEU A 540 -14.29 -15.66 38.27
C LEU A 540 -15.49 -16.59 38.51
N PRO A 541 -16.15 -17.07 37.44
CA PRO A 541 -17.33 -17.93 37.55
C PRO A 541 -16.96 -19.33 37.99
N LYS A 542 -17.81 -20.00 38.77
CA LYS A 542 -17.49 -21.33 39.35
C LYS A 542 -17.27 -22.40 38.30
N GLY A 543 -17.96 -22.29 37.17
CA GLY A 543 -17.87 -23.25 36.07
C GLY A 543 -16.75 -22.98 35.06
N LEU A 544 -15.78 -22.11 35.37
CA LEU A 544 -14.64 -21.85 34.49
C LEU A 544 -13.83 -23.14 34.25
N ARG A 545 -13.37 -23.33 33.00
CA ARG A 545 -12.58 -24.49 32.54
C ARG A 545 -11.22 -24.10 31.98
N ALA A 546 -11.10 -22.93 31.35
CA ALA A 546 -9.85 -22.50 30.72
C ALA A 546 -9.57 -21.00 30.92
N VAL A 547 -8.29 -20.67 31.07
CA VAL A 547 -7.76 -19.30 31.06
C VAL A 547 -6.83 -19.17 29.85
N GLY A 548 -7.18 -18.31 28.90
CA GLY A 548 -6.43 -18.10 27.66
C GLY A 548 -5.01 -17.56 27.86
N ALA A 549 -4.20 -17.63 26.80
CA ALA A 549 -2.85 -17.07 26.78
C ALA A 549 -2.90 -15.56 26.99
N ARG A 550 -1.99 -15.01 27.79
CA ARG A 550 -1.92 -13.56 28.11
C ARG A 550 -3.22 -12.97 28.71
N ALA A 551 -4.16 -13.78 29.21
CA ALA A 551 -5.48 -13.31 29.67
C ALA A 551 -5.43 -12.13 30.67
N PHE A 552 -4.43 -12.08 31.55
CA PHE A 552 -4.17 -10.99 32.50
C PHE A 552 -2.79 -10.34 32.30
N PHE A 553 -2.19 -10.47 31.12
CA PHE A 553 -0.86 -9.93 30.82
C PHE A 553 -0.78 -8.45 31.17
N ARG A 554 0.22 -8.03 31.96
CA ARG A 554 0.43 -6.65 32.41
C ARG A 554 -0.75 -6.02 33.18
N CYS A 555 -1.55 -6.81 33.89
CA CYS A 555 -2.51 -6.30 34.88
C CYS A 555 -1.77 -5.84 36.16
N ARG A 556 -1.13 -4.66 36.09
CA ARG A 556 -0.19 -4.19 37.12
C ARG A 556 -0.81 -3.90 38.48
N ALA A 557 -2.12 -3.71 38.59
CA ALA A 557 -2.81 -3.47 39.85
C ALA A 557 -3.42 -4.73 40.48
N LEU A 558 -3.40 -5.88 39.80
CA LEU A 558 -4.09 -7.09 40.24
C LEU A 558 -3.40 -7.65 41.48
N ARG A 559 -4.09 -7.67 42.63
CA ARG A 559 -3.49 -8.04 43.93
C ARG A 559 -3.69 -9.49 44.31
N ALA A 560 -4.88 -10.02 44.05
CA ALA A 560 -5.19 -11.39 44.41
C ALA A 560 -6.14 -12.01 43.38
N LEU A 561 -5.94 -13.30 43.09
CA LEU A 561 -6.83 -14.06 42.24
C LEU A 561 -6.94 -15.51 42.72
N THR A 562 -8.15 -16.06 42.72
CA THR A 562 -8.41 -17.47 43.02
C THR A 562 -9.03 -18.10 41.78
N LEU A 563 -8.34 -19.05 41.17
CA LEU A 563 -8.86 -19.83 40.07
C LEU A 563 -9.84 -20.90 40.61
N PRO A 564 -11.05 -21.04 40.03
CA PRO A 564 -12.02 -22.07 40.43
C PRO A 564 -11.52 -23.50 40.24
N ASP A 565 -11.98 -24.45 41.08
CA ASP A 565 -11.57 -25.87 41.06
C ASP A 565 -11.72 -26.56 39.69
N GLY A 566 -12.65 -26.08 38.87
CA GLY A 566 -12.92 -26.63 37.55
C GLY A 566 -11.92 -26.24 36.46
N VAL A 567 -10.94 -25.36 36.70
CA VAL A 567 -10.01 -24.92 35.66
C VAL A 567 -9.02 -26.04 35.32
N GLU A 568 -9.05 -26.48 34.06
CA GLU A 568 -8.22 -27.55 33.51
C GLU A 568 -7.02 -27.01 32.71
N GLU A 569 -7.14 -25.79 32.13
CA GLU A 569 -6.13 -25.23 31.23
C GLU A 569 -5.77 -23.77 31.56
N VAL A 570 -4.46 -23.47 31.55
CA VAL A 570 -3.91 -22.10 31.68
C VAL A 570 -2.90 -21.84 30.57
N GLY A 571 -3.19 -20.84 29.74
CA GLY A 571 -2.40 -20.47 28.57
C GLY A 571 -1.11 -19.72 28.90
N ALA A 572 -0.20 -19.67 27.92
CA ALA A 572 1.12 -19.07 28.06
C ALA A 572 1.07 -17.58 28.44
N GLY A 573 1.91 -17.16 29.39
CA GLY A 573 2.01 -15.77 29.83
C GLY A 573 0.72 -15.16 30.43
N ALA A 574 -0.27 -15.97 30.82
CA ALA A 574 -1.56 -15.53 31.36
C ALA A 574 -1.44 -14.44 32.44
N PHE A 575 -0.43 -14.48 33.30
CA PHE A 575 -0.21 -13.53 34.41
C PHE A 575 1.12 -12.77 34.30
N TYR A 576 1.77 -12.77 33.13
CA TYR A 576 3.05 -12.09 32.96
C TYR A 576 2.92 -10.58 33.15
N GLY A 577 3.76 -9.97 33.99
CA GLY A 577 3.75 -8.53 34.24
C GLY A 577 2.66 -8.03 35.21
N CYS A 578 2.02 -8.95 35.96
CA CYS A 578 1.14 -8.61 37.08
C CYS A 578 1.97 -8.25 38.33
N ASP A 579 2.64 -7.08 38.29
CA ASP A 579 3.66 -6.71 39.27
C ASP A 579 3.14 -6.56 40.72
N ALA A 580 1.84 -6.31 40.92
CA ALA A 580 1.21 -6.16 42.24
C ALA A 580 0.56 -7.44 42.80
N LEU A 581 0.67 -8.58 42.11
CA LEU A 581 0.01 -9.81 42.53
C LEU A 581 0.67 -10.34 43.82
N GLU A 582 -0.07 -10.38 44.92
CA GLU A 582 0.43 -10.87 46.21
C GLU A 582 0.02 -12.32 46.44
N ARG A 583 -1.15 -12.72 45.95
CA ARG A 583 -1.74 -14.06 46.13
C ARG A 583 -2.37 -14.59 44.85
N LEU A 584 -1.95 -15.78 44.43
CA LEU A 584 -2.61 -16.55 43.37
C LEU A 584 -2.89 -17.96 43.87
N SER A 585 -4.16 -18.34 43.91
CA SER A 585 -4.59 -19.72 44.25
C SER A 585 -4.92 -20.47 42.96
N LEU A 586 -4.22 -21.57 42.73
CA LEU A 586 -4.43 -22.48 41.60
C LEU A 586 -5.19 -23.73 42.09
N PRO A 587 -6.11 -24.30 41.30
CA PRO A 587 -6.79 -25.55 41.64
C PRO A 587 -5.96 -26.79 41.30
N ASP A 588 -6.24 -27.89 41.99
CA ASP A 588 -5.56 -29.18 41.83
C ASP A 588 -5.84 -29.84 40.47
N GLY A 589 -6.93 -29.44 39.78
CA GLY A 589 -7.43 -30.04 38.55
C GLY A 589 -6.76 -29.60 37.24
N ILE A 590 -5.70 -28.78 37.27
CA ILE A 590 -5.04 -28.28 36.06
C ILE A 590 -4.33 -29.43 35.33
N ARG A 591 -4.77 -29.71 34.09
CA ARG A 591 -4.23 -30.77 33.22
C ARG A 591 -3.19 -30.25 32.22
N ARG A 592 -3.31 -28.98 31.80
CA ARG A 592 -2.45 -28.36 30.79
C ARG A 592 -2.05 -26.95 31.22
N MET A 593 -0.77 -26.76 31.51
CA MET A 593 -0.15 -25.44 31.65
C MET A 593 0.79 -25.24 30.47
N GLU A 594 0.46 -24.30 29.58
CA GLU A 594 1.33 -23.98 28.45
C GLU A 594 2.54 -23.15 28.92
N ARG A 595 3.67 -23.20 28.17
CA ARG A 595 4.98 -22.62 28.52
C ARG A 595 4.85 -21.33 29.35
N SER A 596 5.23 -21.43 30.63
CA SER A 596 5.29 -20.33 31.60
C SER A 596 4.04 -19.43 31.61
N PRO A 597 3.00 -19.71 32.43
CA PRO A 597 1.89 -18.76 32.64
C PRO A 597 2.37 -17.39 33.15
N PHE A 598 3.63 -17.28 33.56
CA PHE A 598 4.32 -16.06 33.97
C PHE A 598 5.48 -15.63 33.05
N CYS A 599 5.65 -16.17 31.83
CA CYS A 599 6.72 -15.76 30.90
C CYS A 599 6.36 -16.04 29.41
N LEU A 600 6.77 -15.16 28.49
CA LEU A 600 6.73 -15.42 27.05
C LEU A 600 8.06 -16.02 26.59
N ALA A 601 8.01 -16.89 25.58
CA ALA A 601 9.13 -17.66 25.05
C ALA A 601 10.49 -16.96 25.08
N GLY A 602 11.50 -17.63 25.66
CA GLY A 602 12.90 -17.40 25.31
C GLY A 602 13.83 -16.77 26.35
N HIS A 603 13.41 -16.45 27.58
CA HIS A 603 14.36 -16.00 28.61
C HIS A 603 13.91 -16.40 30.03
N ASP A 604 14.77 -17.14 30.72
CA ASP A 604 14.83 -17.14 32.19
C ASP A 604 15.21 -15.73 32.64
N LEU A 605 14.43 -15.15 33.56
CA LEU A 605 14.90 -14.44 34.78
C LEU A 605 13.85 -13.45 35.33
N PHE A 606 13.42 -13.76 36.55
CA PHE A 606 12.82 -12.89 37.59
C PHE A 606 11.33 -12.53 37.52
N TRP A 607 10.55 -13.37 38.19
CA TRP A 607 9.49 -12.97 39.11
C TRP A 607 9.77 -11.59 39.73
N LYS A 608 8.99 -10.59 39.32
CA LYS A 608 8.75 -9.36 40.09
C LYS A 608 7.32 -9.34 40.64
N VAL A 609 6.82 -10.52 40.97
CA VAL A 609 5.63 -10.69 41.79
C VAL A 609 6.17 -10.82 43.22
N PRO A 610 5.84 -9.92 44.18
CA PRO A 610 6.19 -10.10 45.58
C PRO A 610 5.32 -11.23 46.15
N LEU A 611 5.63 -12.47 45.76
CA LEU A 611 4.93 -13.67 46.20
C LEU A 611 5.24 -13.90 47.68
N ARG A 612 4.44 -13.27 48.56
CA ARG A 612 4.49 -13.54 50.00
C ARG A 612 3.85 -14.89 50.34
N SER A 613 3.05 -15.47 49.45
CA SER A 613 2.54 -16.85 49.56
C SER A 613 1.98 -17.32 48.21
N VAL A 614 2.56 -18.36 47.61
CA VAL A 614 1.84 -19.22 46.65
C VAL A 614 1.31 -20.39 47.46
N THR A 615 0.00 -20.46 47.68
CA THR A 615 -0.61 -21.64 48.29
C THR A 615 -0.97 -22.62 47.18
N ILE A 616 -0.12 -23.62 46.97
CA ILE A 616 -0.50 -24.83 46.24
C ILE A 616 -1.22 -25.71 47.26
N ARG A 617 -2.53 -25.90 47.12
CA ARG A 617 -3.21 -26.93 47.90
C ARG A 617 -2.84 -28.27 47.27
N TYR A 618 -2.35 -29.19 48.09
CA TYR A 618 -2.25 -30.60 47.72
C TYR A 618 -3.37 -31.32 48.46
N ALA A 619 -4.34 -31.87 47.75
CA ALA A 619 -5.19 -32.91 48.33
C ALA A 619 -4.37 -34.20 48.49
N ALA A 620 -3.81 -34.43 49.67
CA ALA A 620 -3.51 -35.79 50.11
C ALA A 620 -4.84 -36.42 50.54
N ALA A 621 -5.18 -37.56 49.93
CA ALA A 621 -6.26 -38.40 50.41
C ALA A 621 -6.02 -38.78 51.87
N ASP A 622 -7.08 -38.64 52.68
CA ASP A 622 -7.26 -39.17 54.03
C ASP A 622 -6.07 -39.05 55.00
N ASP A 623 -6.11 -38.02 55.85
CA ASP A 623 -5.94 -38.13 57.32
C ASP A 623 -5.76 -36.72 57.94
N GLY A 624 -6.65 -36.36 58.87
CA GLY A 624 -6.77 -35.00 59.42
C GLY A 624 -5.53 -34.49 60.15
N LEU A 625 -4.75 -33.62 59.50
CA LEU A 625 -3.70 -32.79 60.10
C LEU A 625 -3.80 -31.32 59.62
N PRO A 626 -3.34 -30.34 60.44
CA PRO A 626 -3.61 -28.92 60.20
C PRO A 626 -2.82 -28.34 59.02
N LEU A 627 -3.38 -27.30 58.41
CA LEU A 627 -2.72 -26.42 57.43
C LEU A 627 -1.34 -25.97 57.96
N VAL A 628 -0.28 -26.41 57.29
CA VAL A 628 1.08 -25.92 57.51
C VAL A 628 1.40 -24.93 56.38
N GLU A 629 1.53 -23.65 56.72
CA GLU A 629 2.24 -22.70 55.87
C GLU A 629 3.72 -23.07 55.88
N VAL A 630 4.23 -23.60 54.76
CA VAL A 630 5.65 -23.96 54.63
C VAL A 630 6.37 -22.86 53.84
N PRO A 631 7.36 -22.17 54.43
CA PRO A 631 8.39 -21.49 53.66
C PRO A 631 9.36 -22.55 53.11
N ILE A 632 9.53 -22.59 51.79
CA ILE A 632 10.46 -23.48 51.05
C ILE A 632 11.92 -23.21 51.54
N PRO A 633 12.86 -24.18 51.78
CA PRO A 633 13.21 -25.42 51.01
C PRO A 633 13.45 -26.71 51.88
N PRO A 634 13.64 -27.97 51.37
CA PRO A 634 14.42 -28.38 50.18
C PRO A 634 13.78 -29.40 49.20
N CYS A 635 13.82 -29.01 47.93
CA CYS A 635 14.27 -29.75 46.73
C CYS A 635 13.81 -31.20 46.49
N GLY A 636 12.75 -31.33 45.68
CA GLY A 636 12.38 -32.55 44.98
C GLY A 636 11.79 -32.25 43.60
N ASP A 637 12.35 -31.31 42.85
CA ASP A 637 12.02 -31.16 41.42
C ASP A 637 13.12 -30.43 40.64
N MET A 638 13.47 -30.99 39.49
CA MET A 638 14.57 -30.61 38.59
C MET A 638 14.40 -29.18 38.01
N HIS A 639 13.22 -28.59 38.17
CA HIS A 639 12.89 -27.23 37.72
C HIS A 639 13.35 -26.12 38.67
N GLN A 640 13.70 -26.40 39.94
CA GLN A 640 14.27 -25.40 40.84
C GLN A 640 15.78 -25.13 40.60
N MET A 641 16.45 -25.88 39.72
CA MET A 641 17.86 -25.67 39.37
C MET A 641 18.15 -24.39 38.60
N PHE A 642 17.14 -23.73 38.03
CA PHE A 642 17.31 -22.57 37.15
C PHE A 642 17.11 -21.22 37.86
N ALA A 643 16.62 -21.20 39.11
CA ALA A 643 16.15 -19.98 39.80
C ALA A 643 17.12 -19.35 40.82
N MET A 644 18.22 -20.02 41.19
CA MET A 644 19.36 -19.34 41.82
C MET A 644 20.45 -19.26 40.77
N GLY A 645 20.98 -18.06 40.50
CA GLY A 645 22.12 -17.93 39.60
C GLY A 645 23.17 -18.94 40.02
N TYR A 646 23.58 -19.85 39.13
CA TYR A 646 24.38 -21.05 39.44
C TYR A 646 25.58 -20.76 40.38
N TYR A 647 26.13 -19.55 40.34
CA TYR A 647 27.16 -19.04 41.25
C TYR A 647 26.76 -19.01 42.75
N GLU A 648 25.54 -18.59 43.09
CA GLU A 648 25.07 -18.52 44.47
C GLU A 648 24.74 -19.91 45.05
N LEU A 649 24.32 -20.86 44.21
CA LEU A 649 24.19 -22.28 44.60
C LEU A 649 25.54 -22.93 44.96
N PHE A 650 26.61 -22.60 44.24
CA PHE A 650 27.95 -23.09 44.56
C PHE A 650 28.53 -22.46 45.84
N ALA A 651 28.15 -21.22 46.15
CA ALA A 651 28.59 -20.51 47.36
C ALA A 651 27.76 -20.86 48.61
N ALA A 652 26.47 -21.17 48.45
CA ALA A 652 25.52 -21.38 49.55
C ALA A 652 25.46 -22.81 50.10
N SER A 653 26.19 -23.79 49.53
CA SER A 653 26.26 -25.15 50.07
C SER A 653 27.68 -25.52 50.55
N PRO A 654 28.03 -25.21 51.81
CA PRO A 654 29.32 -25.62 52.36
C PRO A 654 29.47 -27.15 52.52
N GLN A 655 28.37 -27.91 52.63
CA GLN A 655 28.38 -29.33 53.08
C GLN A 655 27.38 -30.29 52.37
N GLY A 656 26.66 -29.89 51.30
CA GLY A 656 25.68 -30.76 50.60
C GLY A 656 26.20 -31.46 49.33
N PRO A 657 25.58 -32.59 48.89
CA PRO A 657 25.99 -33.34 47.70
C PRO A 657 25.46 -32.65 46.42
N PHE A 658 26.28 -31.80 45.80
CA PHE A 658 26.01 -31.30 44.45
C PHE A 658 26.65 -32.25 43.43
N ASP A 659 25.87 -32.74 42.47
CA ASP A 659 26.36 -33.62 41.39
C ASP A 659 27.13 -32.81 40.33
N PHE A 660 28.41 -32.57 40.63
CA PHE A 660 29.32 -31.88 39.72
C PHE A 660 29.57 -32.70 38.44
N ASP A 661 29.53 -34.03 38.51
CA ASP A 661 29.80 -34.90 37.36
C ASP A 661 28.65 -34.87 36.35
N GLY A 662 27.40 -34.89 36.82
CA GLY A 662 26.21 -34.69 35.99
C GLY A 662 26.14 -33.29 35.35
N TYR A 663 26.54 -32.25 36.09
CA TYR A 663 26.60 -30.90 35.54
C TYR A 663 27.71 -30.75 34.48
N ASP A 664 28.88 -31.35 34.72
CA ASP A 664 29.98 -31.36 33.76
C ASP A 664 29.61 -32.17 32.48
N ALA A 665 28.75 -33.21 32.60
CA ALA A 665 28.23 -33.98 31.45
C ALA A 665 27.31 -33.16 30.54
N LEU A 666 26.56 -32.17 31.07
CA LEU A 666 25.73 -31.27 30.25
C LEU A 666 26.56 -30.49 29.21
N PHE A 667 27.83 -30.24 29.50
CA PHE A 667 28.74 -29.59 28.55
C PHE A 667 28.99 -30.41 27.27
N ILE A 668 28.84 -31.74 27.36
CA ILE A 668 29.06 -32.69 26.25
C ILE A 668 27.78 -32.87 25.43
N HIS A 669 26.61 -32.87 26.08
CA HIS A 669 25.34 -33.22 25.45
C HIS A 669 24.51 -32.03 24.91
N ARG A 670 24.97 -30.79 25.07
CA ARG A 670 24.25 -29.60 24.58
C ARG A 670 24.74 -29.17 23.19
N GLU A 671 23.80 -28.89 22.29
CA GLU A 671 24.09 -28.49 20.90
C GLU A 671 24.44 -27.00 20.73
N SER A 672 23.95 -26.12 21.61
CA SER A 672 24.19 -24.67 21.52
C SER A 672 25.49 -24.26 22.20
N ASP A 673 26.36 -23.56 21.46
CA ASP A 673 27.61 -22.99 21.97
C ASP A 673 27.38 -21.95 23.07
N GLU A 674 26.25 -21.24 23.02
CA GLU A 674 25.87 -20.27 24.03
C GLU A 674 25.65 -20.93 25.41
N THR A 675 24.87 -22.01 25.45
CA THR A 675 24.61 -22.78 26.67
C THR A 675 25.90 -23.38 27.23
N ARG A 676 26.79 -23.83 26.34
CA ARG A 676 28.11 -24.37 26.73
C ARG A 676 29.03 -23.28 27.28
N CYS A 677 28.95 -22.04 26.77
CA CYS A 677 29.67 -20.90 27.32
C CYS A 677 29.22 -20.59 28.76
N VAL A 678 27.91 -20.64 29.02
CA VAL A 678 27.36 -20.45 30.37
C VAL A 678 27.86 -21.52 31.34
N ILE A 679 27.84 -22.80 30.93
CA ILE A 679 28.32 -23.92 31.77
C ILE A 679 29.82 -23.75 32.07
N ALA A 680 30.63 -23.47 31.04
CA ALA A 680 32.08 -23.30 31.18
C ALA A 680 32.43 -22.13 32.12
N LEU A 681 31.82 -20.95 31.91
CA LEU A 681 32.08 -19.77 32.75
C LEU A 681 31.60 -19.96 34.18
N SER A 682 30.45 -20.61 34.39
CA SER A 682 29.92 -20.89 35.72
C SER A 682 30.81 -21.86 36.52
N ARG A 683 31.34 -22.92 35.87
CA ARG A 683 32.25 -23.88 36.52
C ARG A 683 33.63 -23.30 36.78
N LEU A 684 34.14 -22.44 35.89
CA LEU A 684 35.41 -21.74 36.11
C LEU A 684 35.29 -20.70 37.23
N ALA A 685 34.14 -20.04 37.37
CA ALA A 685 33.86 -19.12 38.48
C ALA A 685 33.73 -19.84 39.84
N ALA A 686 33.37 -21.13 39.84
CA ALA A 686 33.19 -21.96 41.04
C ALA A 686 33.98 -23.29 40.94
N PRO A 687 35.31 -23.29 41.08
CA PRO A 687 36.18 -24.42 40.73
C PRO A 687 36.19 -25.59 41.74
N LYS A 688 35.23 -25.65 42.68
CA LYS A 688 35.13 -26.74 43.66
C LYS A 688 34.91 -28.07 42.93
N HIS A 689 35.68 -29.10 43.30
CA HIS A 689 35.72 -30.42 42.64
C HIS A 689 35.99 -30.40 41.12
N LEU A 690 36.49 -29.29 40.55
CA LEU A 690 36.79 -29.21 39.13
C LEU A 690 38.18 -29.79 38.83
N GLY A 691 38.21 -30.98 38.23
CA GLY A 691 39.45 -31.64 37.80
C GLY A 691 40.24 -30.85 36.76
N ALA A 692 41.55 -31.11 36.67
CA ALA A 692 42.44 -30.42 35.73
C ALA A 692 42.02 -30.63 34.25
N GLU A 693 41.48 -31.80 33.92
CA GLU A 693 41.00 -32.12 32.57
C GLU A 693 39.74 -31.31 32.19
N SER A 694 38.71 -31.28 33.04
CA SER A 694 37.49 -30.48 32.83
C SER A 694 37.82 -28.99 32.75
N ARG A 695 38.73 -28.49 33.60
CA ARG A 695 39.20 -27.10 33.54
C ARG A 695 39.87 -26.78 32.21
N ALA A 696 40.78 -27.64 31.74
CA ALA A 696 41.43 -27.47 30.44
C ALA A 696 40.40 -27.52 29.28
N ARG A 697 39.39 -28.38 29.39
CA ARG A 697 38.28 -28.52 28.42
C ARG A 697 37.46 -27.23 28.31
N TYR A 698 37.06 -26.63 29.44
CA TYR A 698 36.32 -25.36 29.46
C TYR A 698 37.15 -24.20 28.93
N GLN A 699 38.40 -24.07 29.37
CA GLN A 699 39.28 -23.00 28.88
C GLN A 699 39.59 -23.16 27.39
N SER A 700 39.78 -24.39 26.90
CA SER A 700 39.98 -24.67 25.46
C SER A 700 38.74 -24.33 24.63
N PHE A 701 37.54 -24.63 25.15
CA PHE A 701 36.29 -24.25 24.49
C PHE A 701 36.11 -22.73 24.42
N LEU A 702 36.21 -22.03 25.56
CA LEU A 702 36.09 -20.57 25.60
C LEU A 702 37.13 -19.87 24.71
N ARG A 703 38.32 -20.44 24.55
CA ARG A 703 39.33 -19.97 23.59
C ARG A 703 38.88 -20.05 22.13
N ARG A 704 38.18 -21.12 21.76
CA ARG A 704 37.66 -21.31 20.39
C ARG A 704 36.39 -20.50 20.13
N THR A 705 35.60 -20.24 21.17
CA THR A 705 34.31 -19.54 21.07
C THR A 705 34.34 -18.14 21.69
N ALA A 706 35.49 -17.45 21.66
CA ALA A 706 35.69 -16.17 22.33
C ALA A 706 34.64 -15.08 22.00
N PRO A 707 34.22 -14.87 20.73
CA PRO A 707 33.14 -13.94 20.41
C PRO A 707 31.81 -14.29 21.09
N GLU A 708 31.46 -15.58 21.10
CA GLU A 708 30.21 -16.08 21.68
C GLU A 708 30.23 -16.04 23.21
N ALA A 709 31.39 -16.33 23.81
CA ALA A 709 31.59 -16.22 25.23
C ALA A 709 31.47 -14.75 25.71
N LEU A 710 32.00 -13.79 24.94
CA LEU A 710 31.83 -12.37 25.23
C LEU A 710 30.38 -11.90 25.08
N ARG A 711 29.68 -12.34 24.02
CA ARG A 711 28.22 -12.09 23.87
C ARG A 711 27.44 -12.67 25.03
N THR A 712 27.78 -13.88 25.47
CA THR A 712 27.17 -14.52 26.63
C THR A 712 27.37 -13.68 27.89
N VAL A 713 28.59 -13.20 28.15
CA VAL A 713 28.91 -12.33 29.30
C VAL A 713 28.13 -11.01 29.25
N GLY A 714 28.07 -10.35 28.09
CA GLY A 714 27.33 -9.10 27.92
C GLY A 714 25.82 -9.26 28.02
N ARG A 715 25.26 -10.31 27.39
CA ARG A 715 23.83 -10.63 27.44
C ARG A 715 23.37 -10.94 28.87
N LEU A 716 24.17 -11.69 29.62
CA LEU A 716 23.89 -12.02 31.02
C LEU A 716 24.26 -10.89 32.00
N ARG A 717 24.84 -9.78 31.51
CA ARG A 717 25.30 -8.64 32.33
C ARG A 717 26.21 -9.08 33.49
N ARG A 718 27.19 -9.95 33.20
CA ARG A 718 28.14 -10.49 34.20
C ARG A 718 29.58 -10.05 33.91
N PRO A 719 29.91 -8.75 34.00
CA PRO A 719 31.27 -8.25 33.73
C PRO A 719 32.35 -8.91 34.62
N ALA A 720 31.96 -9.42 35.80
CA ALA A 720 32.82 -10.20 36.69
C ALA A 720 33.38 -11.50 36.07
N TRP A 721 32.85 -11.96 34.93
CA TRP A 721 33.38 -13.11 34.19
C TRP A 721 34.48 -12.75 33.18
N MET A 722 34.73 -11.45 32.95
CA MET A 722 35.79 -10.99 32.05
C MET A 722 37.21 -11.47 32.45
N PRO A 723 37.59 -11.50 33.76
CA PRO A 723 38.83 -12.14 34.18
C PRO A 723 38.94 -13.61 33.79
N LEU A 724 37.83 -14.38 33.87
CA LEU A 724 37.82 -15.80 33.52
C LEU A 724 38.04 -16.01 32.01
N LEU A 725 37.50 -15.12 31.16
CA LEU A 725 37.78 -15.12 29.72
C LEU A 725 39.25 -14.80 29.42
N SER A 726 39.81 -13.82 30.14
CA SER A 726 41.23 -13.48 30.03
C SER A 726 42.13 -14.65 30.48
N GLU A 727 41.85 -15.27 31.62
CA GLU A 727 42.61 -16.40 32.17
C GLU A 727 42.49 -17.66 31.31
N ALA A 728 41.31 -17.89 30.71
CA ALA A 728 41.13 -18.93 29.71
C ALA A 728 41.97 -18.68 28.45
N GLY A 729 42.43 -17.45 28.21
CA GLY A 729 43.12 -17.04 26.99
C GLY A 729 42.17 -16.80 25.81
N ALA A 730 40.88 -16.58 26.08
CA ALA A 730 39.88 -16.22 25.08
C ALA A 730 40.08 -14.79 24.56
N ILE A 731 40.66 -13.91 25.40
CA ILE A 731 41.06 -12.55 25.02
C ILE A 731 42.56 -12.58 24.67
N ARG A 732 42.91 -12.18 23.45
CA ARG A 732 44.27 -12.21 22.89
C ARG A 732 44.53 -10.98 22.03
N ALA A 733 45.79 -10.69 21.75
CA ALA A 733 46.16 -9.53 20.95
C ALA A 733 45.57 -9.56 19.52
N ASP A 734 45.46 -10.74 18.93
CA ASP A 734 44.98 -10.96 17.56
C ASP A 734 43.44 -10.86 17.42
N ASN A 735 42.68 -11.01 18.51
CA ASN A 735 41.22 -10.95 18.48
C ASN A 735 40.60 -9.80 19.32
N CYS A 736 41.44 -9.00 20.01
CA CYS A 736 40.96 -7.93 20.89
C CYS A 736 40.13 -6.86 20.15
N GLY A 737 40.48 -6.53 18.91
CA GLY A 737 39.71 -5.60 18.08
C GLY A 737 38.29 -6.10 17.77
N GLU A 738 38.14 -7.37 17.38
CA GLU A 738 36.82 -7.98 17.15
C GLU A 738 35.97 -8.01 18.42
N LEU A 739 36.59 -8.33 19.56
CA LEU A 739 35.93 -8.35 20.86
C LEU A 739 35.48 -6.94 21.30
N LEU A 740 36.24 -5.89 20.99
CA LEU A 740 35.86 -4.50 21.26
C LEU A 740 34.65 -4.06 20.44
N GLU A 741 34.56 -4.44 19.16
CA GLU A 741 33.37 -4.18 18.34
C GLU A 741 32.12 -4.88 18.90
N ILE A 742 32.27 -6.12 19.36
CA ILE A 742 31.19 -6.86 20.01
C ILE A 742 30.78 -6.17 21.31
N ALA A 743 31.73 -5.75 22.15
CA ALA A 743 31.45 -5.03 23.39
C ALA A 743 30.73 -3.70 23.16
N ALA A 744 31.12 -2.95 22.11
CA ALA A 744 30.46 -1.71 21.70
C ALA A 744 29.01 -1.95 21.28
N ARG A 745 28.73 -3.00 20.51
CA ARG A 745 27.35 -3.39 20.12
C ARG A 745 26.50 -3.86 21.30
N LEU A 746 27.12 -4.44 22.32
CA LEU A 746 26.44 -4.87 23.55
C LEU A 746 26.15 -3.70 24.50
N GLY A 747 26.79 -2.53 24.31
CA GLY A 747 26.57 -1.33 25.13
C GLY A 747 27.03 -1.44 26.58
N SER A 748 27.94 -2.37 26.92
CA SER A 748 28.43 -2.56 28.29
C SER A 748 29.75 -1.82 28.52
N ALA A 749 29.67 -0.70 29.25
CA ALA A 749 30.84 0.13 29.58
C ALA A 749 31.93 -0.65 30.35
N GLU A 750 31.55 -1.58 31.22
CA GLU A 750 32.48 -2.37 32.05
C GLU A 750 33.25 -3.40 31.23
N ILE A 751 32.59 -4.06 30.26
CA ILE A 751 33.22 -5.01 29.35
C ILE A 751 34.16 -4.27 28.40
N THR A 752 33.72 -3.14 27.84
CA THR A 752 34.53 -2.29 26.97
C THR A 752 35.76 -1.76 27.72
N ALA A 753 35.60 -1.27 28.95
CA ALA A 753 36.70 -0.80 29.77
C ALA A 753 37.73 -1.91 30.06
N PHE A 754 37.27 -3.12 30.38
CA PHE A 754 38.16 -4.27 30.61
C PHE A 754 38.98 -4.64 29.36
N LEU A 755 38.37 -4.60 28.17
CA LEU A 755 39.05 -4.90 26.92
C LEU A 755 40.05 -3.81 26.51
N LEU A 756 39.69 -2.53 26.69
CA LEU A 756 40.61 -1.40 26.46
C LEU A 756 41.80 -1.44 27.43
N GLU A 757 41.55 -1.78 28.70
CA GLU A 757 42.62 -1.96 29.68
C GLU A 757 43.52 -3.16 29.33
N TYR A 758 42.94 -4.28 28.88
CA TYR A 758 43.69 -5.43 28.40
C TYR A 758 44.58 -5.07 27.19
N GLN A 759 44.03 -4.34 26.22
CA GLN A 759 44.75 -3.83 25.04
C GLN A 759 45.93 -2.96 25.48
N SER A 760 45.70 -2.01 26.39
CA SER A 760 46.71 -1.07 26.89
C SER A 760 47.90 -1.72 27.61
N ARG A 761 47.68 -2.85 28.29
CA ARG A 761 48.67 -3.49 29.15
C ARG A 761 49.54 -4.52 28.44
N ARG A 762 49.07 -5.11 27.33
CA ARG A 762 49.75 -6.25 26.66
C ARG A 762 50.13 -6.00 25.20
N ILE A 763 49.53 -5.02 24.55
CA ILE A 763 49.88 -4.57 23.22
C ILE A 763 50.40 -3.16 23.43
N GLY A 764 51.71 -2.92 23.29
CA GLY A 764 52.24 -1.56 23.40
C GLY A 764 51.45 -0.63 22.48
N PHE A 765 51.03 0.53 22.98
CA PHE A 765 50.43 1.57 22.13
C PHE A 765 51.49 2.03 21.11
N ASP A 766 51.31 1.67 19.85
CA ASP A 766 52.02 2.33 18.76
C ASP A 766 51.44 3.74 18.59
N GLY A 767 52.09 4.69 19.26
CA GLY A 767 52.40 6.04 18.74
C GLY A 767 51.29 7.07 18.48
N GLU A 768 50.11 6.73 17.95
CA GLU A 768 49.19 7.77 17.43
C GLU A 768 47.74 7.72 17.94
N ASP A 769 47.24 6.61 18.48
CA ASP A 769 45.83 6.50 18.92
C ASP A 769 45.62 6.76 20.43
N ARG A 770 46.27 7.79 20.98
CA ARG A 770 46.04 8.22 22.37
C ARG A 770 44.95 9.29 22.53
N TRP A 771 44.43 9.84 21.43
CA TRP A 771 43.55 11.02 21.46
C TRP A 771 42.17 10.83 20.80
N SER A 772 41.79 9.61 20.41
CA SER A 772 40.51 9.33 19.72
C SER A 772 39.53 8.43 20.49
N LEU A 773 39.73 8.25 21.81
CA LEU A 773 38.82 7.51 22.71
C LEU A 773 38.28 8.41 23.82
#